data_AF-A0A945BNQ0-F1
#
_entry.id   AF-A0A945BNQ0-F1
#
_cell.length_a   1.000
_cell.length_b   1.000
_cell.length_c   1.000
_cell.angle_alpha   90.00
_cell.angle_beta   90.00
_cell.angle_gamma   90.00
#
_symmetry.space_group_name_H-M   'P 1'
#
loop_
_entity.id
_entity.type
_entity.pdbx_description
1 polymer ?
#
loop_
_entity_poly.entity_id
_entity_poly.type
_entity_poly.pdbx_seq_one_letter_code
_entity_poly.pdbx_strand_id
1 'polypeptide(L)'
;MQLIDYLVLFLYFAGMAGVGFWLMRGQKKQEDFFMAGRSFGKLMQTFAAFGSGTGSADPVNTARGTFHNGMSGMWSVMYWLFVTPVYWISAVWYRRMRTLTFGDWFVERYESKKIGVAYALFGCFYYMTYGAMMFTAIGKVAAPLLDVTPFGMPLQYTLLPFVAVVVITYGLLGGIAAAYWTDLIQGICIIVLSVLLIPFGLSAVVDKFGSKSDGLMDAFRLMHEQLGDEKFTIIGGSTASEFPLYAIVAIVIINMIGIVLTPHFIVTGGGTAKSEWDARVGLVTGNFIKRFCTIGWVITALIVLTLYGSDATLMADADKAWGLATLKLLGPLNIGLVGLMVACLLAALMSTVDCFMIVCAALVVRNIYHPYIKPDATEAESLRLARIVGALVVAGSVALSLTIYDIFANLQLTWIVPMLFAAVFWVGMYWRRATTGGAWITFTFCLLFFFVLPIAVPKLSPGLTNSPAYTRTSHVIKSAITRTATPLDVSRGQASAAGEPMTETKRRGGVPLFWTGSVKPVGDEKLKEIERRKVPGGEEVFYEYDCELVGSGRLQLDMLIIDKFGLLDLASMDKAAIKTLYLSFATVVPFLVMILASLVTKPNSKEALDRLYVKMKTPVDPDPAGDRAAMEKSYAQPDRFDERKLFPGSSLEFQRPTAQDFWGFAFCFAICFSIIGMAILVSGIGT
;
A
#
# COMPACT_ATOMS: atom_id res chain seq x y z
N MET A 1 -21.35 -3.36 -21.26
CA MET A 1 -21.51 -1.89 -21.17
C MET A 1 -22.38 -1.38 -22.30
N GLN A 2 -23.08 -0.27 -22.09
CA GLN A 2 -24.02 0.34 -23.03
C GLN A 2 -23.54 1.71 -23.50
N LEU A 3 -24.18 2.29 -24.53
CA LEU A 3 -23.78 3.57 -25.10
C LEU A 3 -23.71 4.70 -24.07
N ILE A 4 -24.65 4.74 -23.14
CA ILE A 4 -24.69 5.75 -22.06
C ILE A 4 -23.50 5.62 -21.11
N ASP A 5 -22.98 4.41 -20.87
CA ASP A 5 -21.77 4.22 -20.05
C ASP A 5 -20.54 4.84 -20.72
N TYR A 6 -20.41 4.66 -22.04
CA TYR A 6 -19.33 5.26 -22.82
C TYR A 6 -19.44 6.79 -22.88
N LEU A 7 -20.65 7.34 -22.95
CA LEU A 7 -20.88 8.78 -22.87
C LEU A 7 -20.41 9.35 -21.52
N VAL A 8 -20.78 8.69 -20.40
CA VAL A 8 -20.33 9.10 -19.06
C VAL A 8 -18.81 9.06 -18.95
N LEU A 9 -18.16 8.01 -19.45
CA LEU A 9 -16.71 7.91 -19.49
C LEU A 9 -16.08 9.03 -20.33
N PHE A 10 -16.62 9.29 -21.51
CA PHE A 10 -16.14 10.37 -22.38
C PHE A 10 -16.24 11.73 -21.69
N LEU A 11 -17.37 12.04 -21.05
CA LEU A 11 -17.57 13.29 -20.31
C LEU A 11 -16.58 13.42 -19.14
N TYR A 12 -16.35 12.33 -18.40
CA TYR A 12 -15.33 12.29 -17.35
C TYR A 12 -13.95 12.61 -17.91
N PHE A 13 -13.49 11.88 -18.93
CA PHE A 13 -12.17 12.10 -19.53
C PHE A 13 -12.01 13.49 -20.14
N ALA A 14 -13.03 14.00 -20.82
CA ALA A 14 -13.04 15.35 -21.36
C ALA A 14 -12.94 16.41 -20.25
N GLY A 15 -13.66 16.22 -19.14
CA GLY A 15 -13.58 17.07 -17.96
C GLY A 15 -12.17 17.10 -17.35
N MET A 16 -11.59 15.92 -17.11
CA MET A 16 -10.24 15.80 -16.55
C MET A 16 -9.17 16.42 -17.47
N ALA A 17 -9.24 16.14 -18.77
CA ALA A 17 -8.37 16.73 -19.76
C ALA A 17 -8.51 18.27 -19.78
N GLY A 18 -9.75 18.77 -19.74
CA GLY A 18 -10.04 20.21 -19.71
C GLY A 18 -9.40 20.93 -18.52
N VAL A 19 -9.50 20.36 -17.31
CA VAL A 19 -8.85 20.88 -16.10
C VAL A 19 -7.33 20.88 -16.26
N GLY A 20 -6.75 19.79 -16.77
CA GLY A 20 -5.31 19.67 -17.03
C GLY A 20 -4.79 20.73 -18.01
N PHE A 21 -5.48 20.92 -19.15
CA PHE A 21 -5.11 21.91 -20.16
C PHE A 21 -5.22 23.34 -19.65
N TRP A 22 -6.23 23.64 -18.82
CA TRP A 22 -6.41 24.96 -18.24
C TRP A 22 -5.25 25.33 -17.31
N LEU A 23 -4.84 24.41 -16.44
CA LEU A 23 -3.79 24.64 -15.44
C LEU A 23 -2.37 24.59 -16.00
N MET A 24 -2.16 23.89 -17.13
CA MET A 24 -0.86 23.84 -17.83
C MET A 24 -0.32 25.23 -18.19
N ARG A 25 -1.20 26.18 -18.56
CA ARG A 25 -0.80 27.50 -19.07
C ARG A 25 -0.03 28.34 -18.03
N GLY A 26 -0.12 28.00 -16.75
CA GLY A 26 0.56 28.67 -15.64
C GLY A 26 1.94 28.11 -15.27
N GLN A 27 2.33 26.93 -15.79
CA GLN A 27 3.50 26.19 -15.30
C GLN A 27 4.78 26.53 -16.07
N LYS A 28 5.61 27.44 -15.52
CA LYS A 28 6.85 27.90 -16.19
C LYS A 28 8.14 27.56 -15.45
N LYS A 29 8.08 27.23 -14.15
CA LYS A 29 9.25 26.93 -13.30
C LYS A 29 9.16 25.54 -12.68
N GLN A 30 10.30 24.95 -12.33
CA GLN A 30 10.40 23.66 -11.64
C GLN A 30 9.63 23.64 -10.31
N GLU A 31 9.73 24.69 -9.48
CA GLU A 31 8.99 24.76 -8.20
C GLU A 31 7.47 24.79 -8.44
N ASP A 32 7.00 25.43 -9.51
CA ASP A 32 5.58 25.46 -9.88
C ASP A 32 5.14 24.05 -10.35
N PHE A 33 5.95 23.43 -11.21
CA PHE A 33 5.64 22.12 -11.79
C PHE A 33 5.72 20.96 -10.79
N PHE A 34 6.70 20.96 -9.87
CA PHE A 34 6.92 19.87 -8.92
C PHE A 34 6.33 20.13 -7.53
N MET A 35 6.15 21.39 -7.12
CA MET A 35 5.68 21.74 -5.78
C MET A 35 4.49 22.71 -5.74
N ALA A 36 3.94 23.11 -6.89
CA ALA A 36 2.85 24.08 -7.00
C ALA A 36 3.12 25.40 -6.24
N GLY A 37 4.39 25.82 -6.20
CA GLY A 37 4.83 27.00 -5.46
C GLY A 37 4.56 26.94 -3.95
N ARG A 38 4.28 25.75 -3.40
CA ARG A 38 3.97 25.49 -1.98
C ARG A 38 2.81 26.33 -1.43
N SER A 39 1.80 26.55 -2.26
CA SER A 39 0.69 27.47 -1.97
C SER A 39 -0.55 26.78 -1.39
N PHE A 40 -0.55 25.46 -1.28
CA PHE A 40 -1.77 24.71 -0.99
C PHE A 40 -2.21 24.78 0.47
N GLY A 41 -3.49 25.12 0.66
CA GLY A 41 -4.18 25.07 1.95
C GLY A 41 -4.74 23.68 2.27
N LYS A 42 -5.41 23.59 3.42
CA LYS A 42 -5.94 22.32 4.00
C LYS A 42 -6.73 21.47 3.01
N LEU A 43 -7.73 22.05 2.36
CA LEU A 43 -8.64 21.30 1.48
C LEU A 43 -7.89 20.60 0.34
N MET A 44 -7.03 21.34 -0.35
CA MET A 44 -6.26 20.78 -1.47
C MET A 44 -5.27 19.72 -0.99
N GLN A 45 -4.62 19.94 0.16
CA GLN A 45 -3.74 18.94 0.77
C GLN A 45 -4.49 17.69 1.22
N THR A 46 -5.71 17.84 1.75
CA THR A 46 -6.58 16.72 2.14
C THR A 46 -6.89 15.84 0.94
N PHE A 47 -7.32 16.44 -0.17
CA PHE A 47 -7.67 15.66 -1.35
C PHE A 47 -6.45 15.12 -2.12
N ALA A 48 -5.31 15.81 -2.09
CA ALA A 48 -4.06 15.26 -2.61
C ALA A 48 -3.60 14.04 -1.83
N ALA A 49 -3.55 14.13 -0.49
CA ALA A 49 -3.19 13.00 0.38
C ALA A 49 -4.21 11.85 0.28
N PHE A 50 -5.49 12.17 0.13
CA PHE A 50 -6.55 11.19 -0.07
C PHE A 50 -6.44 10.49 -1.43
N GLY A 51 -6.28 11.24 -2.52
CA GLY A 51 -6.16 10.74 -3.89
C GLY A 51 -4.90 9.91 -4.09
N SER A 52 -3.72 10.46 -3.78
CA SER A 52 -2.45 9.73 -3.90
C SER A 52 -2.37 8.53 -2.94
N GLY A 53 -3.09 8.59 -1.83
CA GLY A 53 -3.19 7.52 -0.85
C GLY A 53 -4.21 6.45 -1.22
N THR A 54 -5.13 6.69 -2.17
CA THR A 54 -6.23 5.77 -2.52
C THR A 54 -6.12 5.32 -3.97
N GLY A 55 -5.62 4.11 -4.16
CA GLY A 55 -5.44 3.53 -5.48
C GLY A 55 -6.58 2.58 -5.87
N SER A 56 -6.68 2.28 -7.16
CA SER A 56 -7.65 1.30 -7.69
C SER A 56 -7.54 -0.11 -7.08
N ALA A 57 -6.36 -0.47 -6.54
CA ALA A 57 -6.16 -1.77 -5.90
C ALA A 57 -6.74 -1.86 -4.49
N ASP A 58 -7.01 -0.74 -3.80
CA ASP A 58 -7.53 -0.76 -2.42
C ASP A 58 -8.92 -1.43 -2.30
N PRO A 59 -9.95 -1.06 -3.08
CA PRO A 59 -11.24 -1.74 -3.03
C PRO A 59 -11.14 -3.22 -3.46
N VAL A 60 -10.26 -3.53 -4.41
CA VAL A 60 -10.03 -4.91 -4.89
C VAL A 60 -9.37 -5.77 -3.81
N ASN A 61 -8.33 -5.27 -3.14
CA ASN A 61 -7.69 -5.95 -2.01
C ASN A 61 -8.64 -6.13 -0.83
N THR A 62 -9.52 -5.16 -0.59
CA THR A 62 -10.55 -5.26 0.44
C THR A 62 -11.56 -6.36 0.09
N ALA A 63 -12.01 -6.40 -1.16
CA ALA A 63 -12.93 -7.44 -1.63
C ALA A 63 -12.30 -8.83 -1.56
N ARG A 64 -11.09 -9.02 -2.12
CA ARG A 64 -10.33 -10.27 -2.01
C ARG A 64 -10.14 -10.70 -0.56
N GLY A 65 -9.73 -9.77 0.32
CA GLY A 65 -9.55 -10.04 1.74
C GLY A 65 -10.84 -10.50 2.40
N THR A 66 -11.97 -9.87 2.05
CA THR A 66 -13.30 -10.17 2.60
C THR A 66 -13.84 -11.54 2.16
N PHE A 67 -13.61 -11.91 0.90
CA PHE A 67 -13.99 -13.23 0.39
C PHE A 67 -13.31 -14.38 1.14
N HIS A 68 -12.04 -14.20 1.52
CA HIS A 68 -11.28 -15.21 2.27
C HIS A 68 -11.58 -15.16 3.77
N ASN A 69 -11.63 -13.97 4.37
CA ASN A 69 -11.57 -13.79 5.83
C ASN A 69 -12.85 -13.18 6.44
N GLY A 70 -13.91 -12.97 5.67
CA GLY A 70 -15.06 -12.18 6.13
C GLY A 70 -14.67 -10.73 6.41
N MET A 71 -15.36 -10.04 7.31
CA MET A 71 -15.16 -8.64 7.63
C MET A 71 -13.73 -8.32 8.12
N SER A 72 -13.05 -9.28 8.76
CA SER A 72 -11.62 -9.15 9.11
C SER A 72 -10.70 -8.93 7.90
N GLY A 73 -11.16 -9.25 6.69
CA GLY A 73 -10.50 -8.92 5.43
C GLY A 73 -10.25 -7.43 5.22
N MET A 74 -10.97 -6.54 5.93
CA MET A 74 -10.73 -5.09 5.95
C MET A 74 -9.28 -4.73 6.29
N TRP A 75 -8.61 -5.56 7.11
CA TRP A 75 -7.23 -5.34 7.53
C TRP A 75 -6.22 -5.47 6.39
N SER A 76 -6.62 -5.94 5.21
CA SER A 76 -5.77 -5.89 4.00
C SER A 76 -5.42 -4.47 3.56
N VAL A 77 -6.22 -3.48 3.98
CA VAL A 77 -5.98 -2.05 3.74
C VAL A 77 -6.11 -1.20 5.01
N MET A 78 -6.83 -1.65 6.03
CA MET A 78 -7.09 -0.89 7.26
C MET A 78 -5.88 -0.83 8.19
N TYR A 79 -4.83 -1.64 7.98
CA TYR A 79 -3.59 -1.53 8.79
C TYR A 79 -2.99 -0.11 8.76
N TRP A 80 -3.20 0.66 7.69
CA TRP A 80 -2.78 2.06 7.59
C TRP A 80 -3.46 3.00 8.60
N LEU A 81 -4.57 2.58 9.22
CA LEU A 81 -5.31 3.37 10.20
C LEU A 81 -4.40 3.83 11.34
N PHE A 82 -3.61 2.92 11.90
CA PHE A 82 -2.71 3.21 13.03
C PHE A 82 -1.39 3.85 12.61
N VAL A 83 -1.12 3.98 11.31
CA VAL A 83 0.01 4.77 10.79
C VAL A 83 -0.36 6.26 10.73
N THR A 84 -1.65 6.57 10.58
CA THR A 84 -2.15 7.95 10.40
C THR A 84 -1.81 8.90 11.55
N PRO A 85 -1.85 8.51 12.84
CA PRO A 85 -1.39 9.40 13.91
C PRO A 85 0.06 9.85 13.78
N VAL A 86 0.94 9.02 13.22
CA VAL A 86 2.35 9.38 12.99
C VAL A 86 2.48 10.44 11.90
N TYR A 87 1.56 10.49 10.94
CA TYR A 87 1.50 11.53 9.93
C TYR A 87 1.27 12.92 10.51
N TRP A 88 0.59 13.01 11.64
CA TRP A 88 0.49 14.28 12.36
C TRP A 88 1.87 14.85 12.72
N ILE A 89 2.80 13.98 13.08
CA ILE A 89 4.18 14.36 13.45
C ILE A 89 5.03 14.53 12.20
N SER A 90 4.95 13.58 11.25
CA SER A 90 5.83 13.56 10.08
C SER A 90 5.51 14.60 9.01
N ALA A 91 4.26 15.08 8.93
CA ALA A 91 3.86 16.09 7.94
C ALA A 91 4.75 17.35 7.97
N VAL A 92 5.23 17.72 9.16
CA VAL A 92 6.11 18.86 9.36
C VAL A 92 7.50 18.63 8.75
N TRP A 93 7.99 17.40 8.74
CA TRP A 93 9.32 17.10 8.23
C TRP A 93 9.44 17.51 6.77
N TYR A 94 8.49 17.10 5.94
CA TYR A 94 8.50 17.39 4.50
C TYR A 94 8.44 18.88 4.21
N ARG A 95 7.64 19.62 4.99
CA ARG A 95 7.57 21.08 4.82
C ARG A 95 8.86 21.80 5.24
N ARG A 96 9.56 21.29 6.27
CA ARG A 96 10.83 21.83 6.78
C ARG A 96 12.06 21.41 5.98
N MET A 97 12.01 20.28 5.28
CA MET A 97 13.10 19.84 4.37
C MET A 97 13.41 20.93 3.33
N ARG A 98 12.38 21.64 2.87
CA ARG A 98 12.45 22.70 1.86
C ARG A 98 13.10 22.25 0.55
N THR A 99 13.13 20.96 0.26
CA THR A 99 13.65 20.36 -0.96
C THR A 99 12.56 20.05 -1.97
N LEU A 100 12.93 19.85 -3.24
CA LEU A 100 12.02 19.38 -4.29
C LEU A 100 11.83 17.87 -4.26
N THR A 101 12.88 17.14 -3.88
CA THR A 101 12.87 15.68 -3.81
C THR A 101 13.45 15.19 -2.50
N PHE A 102 13.15 13.95 -2.13
CA PHE A 102 13.91 13.27 -1.07
C PHE A 102 15.36 13.01 -1.49
N GLY A 103 15.64 12.82 -2.79
CA GLY A 103 17.00 12.70 -3.27
C GLY A 103 17.85 13.90 -2.85
N ASP A 104 17.31 15.12 -2.95
CA ASP A 104 17.97 16.34 -2.48
C ASP A 104 18.26 16.28 -0.97
N TRP A 105 17.30 15.82 -0.17
CA TRP A 105 17.49 15.63 1.28
C TRP A 105 18.61 14.61 1.58
N PHE A 106 18.67 13.50 0.86
CA PHE A 106 19.76 12.52 1.01
C PHE A 106 21.12 13.12 0.63
N VAL A 107 21.17 13.95 -0.42
CA VAL A 107 22.39 14.65 -0.82
C VAL A 107 22.86 15.62 0.26
N GLU A 108 21.95 16.40 0.84
CA GLU A 108 22.27 17.31 1.94
C GLU A 108 22.68 16.55 3.21
N ARG A 109 21.97 15.47 3.56
CA ARG A 109 22.24 14.69 4.78
C ARG A 109 23.57 13.95 4.73
N TYR A 110 23.91 13.39 3.58
CA TYR A 110 25.08 12.53 3.44
C TYR A 110 26.18 13.12 2.57
N GLU A 111 26.07 14.39 2.18
CA GLU A 111 27.05 15.12 1.36
C GLU A 111 27.44 14.32 0.10
N SER A 112 26.48 13.57 -0.46
CA SER A 112 26.74 12.57 -1.50
C SER A 112 25.69 12.60 -2.58
N LYS A 113 26.03 13.24 -3.70
CA LYS A 113 25.22 13.25 -4.94
C LYS A 113 24.88 11.82 -5.39
N LYS A 114 25.80 10.86 -5.19
CA LYS A 114 25.62 9.45 -5.57
C LYS A 114 24.50 8.76 -4.77
N ILE A 115 24.32 9.09 -3.48
CA ILE A 115 23.19 8.54 -2.70
C ILE A 115 21.88 9.10 -3.23
N GLY A 116 21.85 10.37 -3.64
CA GLY A 116 20.70 10.96 -4.35
C GLY A 116 20.32 10.18 -5.62
N VAL A 117 21.30 9.75 -6.42
CA VAL A 117 21.09 8.89 -7.60
C VAL A 117 20.54 7.52 -7.21
N ALA A 118 21.15 6.86 -6.21
CA ALA A 118 20.68 5.55 -5.75
C ALA A 118 19.22 5.61 -5.28
N TYR A 119 18.85 6.66 -4.54
CA TYR A 119 17.49 6.89 -4.11
C TYR A 119 16.55 7.23 -5.28
N ALA A 120 17.00 7.98 -6.28
CA ALA A 120 16.21 8.26 -7.49
C ALA A 120 15.88 6.97 -8.27
N LEU A 121 16.87 6.11 -8.50
CA LEU A 121 16.68 4.81 -9.16
C LEU A 121 15.74 3.89 -8.36
N PHE A 122 15.94 3.84 -7.04
CA PHE A 122 15.03 3.15 -6.13
C PHE A 122 13.60 3.68 -6.25
N GLY A 123 13.40 5.00 -6.20
CA GLY A 123 12.09 5.63 -6.25
C GLY A 123 11.36 5.34 -7.57
N CYS A 124 12.06 5.42 -8.71
CA CYS A 124 11.51 5.09 -10.01
C CYS A 124 11.09 3.61 -10.09
N PHE A 125 11.95 2.68 -9.66
CA PHE A 125 11.63 1.27 -9.66
C PHE A 125 10.45 0.95 -8.73
N TYR A 126 10.46 1.50 -7.51
CA TYR A 126 9.38 1.34 -6.53
C TYR A 126 8.03 1.81 -7.06
N TYR A 127 7.98 2.93 -7.79
CA TYR A 127 6.72 3.39 -8.36
C TYR A 127 6.30 2.67 -9.63
N MET A 128 7.24 2.10 -10.39
CA MET A 128 6.86 1.18 -11.46
C MET A 128 6.17 -0.07 -10.89
N THR A 129 6.65 -0.64 -9.78
CA THR A 129 6.00 -1.80 -9.14
C THR A 129 4.66 -1.42 -8.50
N TYR A 130 4.57 -0.27 -7.83
CA TYR A 130 3.31 0.20 -7.26
C TYR A 130 2.28 0.55 -8.35
N GLY A 131 2.71 1.20 -9.43
CA GLY A 131 1.87 1.47 -10.60
C GLY A 131 1.38 0.17 -11.26
N ALA A 132 2.24 -0.85 -11.35
CA ALA A 132 1.86 -2.16 -11.88
C ALA A 132 0.71 -2.81 -11.10
N MET A 133 0.71 -2.68 -9.77
CA MET A 133 -0.40 -3.12 -8.92
C MET A 133 -1.73 -2.44 -9.29
N MET A 134 -1.70 -1.13 -9.52
CA MET A 134 -2.89 -0.34 -9.87
C MET A 134 -3.44 -0.70 -11.26
N PHE A 135 -2.56 -0.87 -12.25
CA PHE A 135 -2.95 -1.29 -13.60
C PHE A 135 -3.54 -2.70 -13.60
N THR A 136 -2.96 -3.63 -12.83
CA THR A 136 -3.49 -4.99 -12.67
C THR A 136 -4.89 -4.96 -12.06
N ALA A 137 -5.12 -4.12 -11.04
CA ALA A 137 -6.44 -3.96 -10.42
C ALA A 137 -7.49 -3.45 -11.43
N ILE A 138 -7.15 -2.45 -12.26
CA ILE A 138 -8.06 -1.99 -13.32
C ILE A 138 -8.37 -3.12 -14.32
N GLY A 139 -7.35 -3.89 -14.73
CA GLY A 139 -7.56 -5.03 -15.63
C GLY A 139 -8.50 -6.08 -15.05
N LYS A 140 -8.37 -6.41 -13.76
CA LYS A 140 -9.23 -7.37 -13.05
C LYS A 140 -10.67 -6.88 -12.92
N VAL A 141 -10.87 -5.59 -12.64
CA VAL A 141 -12.22 -5.02 -12.51
C VAL A 141 -12.89 -4.81 -13.87
N ALA A 142 -12.13 -4.47 -14.91
CA ALA A 142 -12.66 -4.30 -16.25
C ALA A 142 -12.98 -5.62 -16.96
N ALA A 143 -12.30 -6.72 -16.60
CA ALA A 143 -12.49 -8.02 -17.27
C ALA A 143 -13.95 -8.52 -17.27
N PRO A 144 -14.72 -8.47 -16.17
CA PRO A 144 -16.15 -8.80 -16.21
C PRO A 144 -17.00 -7.80 -17.01
N LEU A 145 -16.57 -6.54 -17.15
CA LEU A 145 -17.35 -5.46 -17.78
C LEU A 145 -17.26 -5.46 -19.30
N LEU A 146 -16.11 -5.93 -19.79
CA LEU A 146 -15.71 -5.93 -21.18
C LEU A 146 -15.61 -7.38 -21.66
N ASP A 147 -16.71 -7.91 -22.19
CA ASP A 147 -16.75 -9.24 -22.83
C ASP A 147 -16.15 -9.19 -24.25
N VAL A 148 -14.93 -8.64 -24.35
CA VAL A 148 -14.20 -8.51 -25.61
C VAL A 148 -12.79 -9.06 -25.43
N THR A 149 -12.36 -9.83 -26.43
CA THR A 149 -10.96 -10.23 -26.63
C THR A 149 -10.46 -9.55 -27.90
N PRO A 150 -10.08 -8.27 -27.84
CA PRO A 150 -9.66 -7.55 -29.04
C PRO A 150 -8.41 -8.24 -29.60
N PHE A 151 -8.43 -8.48 -30.92
CA PHE A 151 -7.32 -9.11 -31.64
C PHE A 151 -6.95 -10.53 -31.19
N GLY A 152 -7.88 -11.26 -30.53
CA GLY A 152 -7.64 -12.62 -30.04
C GLY A 152 -6.65 -12.70 -28.87
N MET A 153 -6.29 -11.57 -28.27
CA MET A 153 -5.40 -11.50 -27.12
C MET A 153 -6.18 -11.34 -25.81
N PRO A 154 -5.60 -11.77 -24.66
CA PRO A 154 -6.18 -11.46 -23.36
C PRO A 154 -6.37 -9.95 -23.18
N LEU A 155 -7.52 -9.55 -22.62
CA LEU A 155 -7.94 -8.14 -22.49
C LEU A 155 -6.85 -7.23 -21.90
N GLN A 156 -6.05 -7.76 -20.97
CA GLN A 156 -5.00 -7.00 -20.30
C GLN A 156 -3.97 -6.38 -21.27
N TYR A 157 -3.66 -7.05 -22.38
CA TYR A 157 -2.66 -6.58 -23.35
C TYR A 157 -3.14 -5.40 -24.20
N THR A 158 -4.44 -5.13 -24.21
CA THR A 158 -5.05 -4.03 -24.98
C THR A 158 -5.52 -2.91 -24.07
N LEU A 159 -6.17 -3.27 -22.95
CA LEU A 159 -6.72 -2.31 -22.00
C LEU A 159 -5.64 -1.52 -21.25
N LEU A 160 -4.62 -2.18 -20.70
CA LEU A 160 -3.63 -1.51 -19.85
C LEU A 160 -2.81 -0.46 -20.63
N PRO A 161 -2.28 -0.77 -21.83
CA PRO A 161 -1.63 0.25 -22.67
C PRO A 161 -2.57 1.40 -23.03
N PHE A 162 -3.84 1.13 -23.33
CA PHE A 162 -4.82 2.18 -23.63
C PHE A 162 -5.02 3.13 -22.44
N VAL A 163 -5.27 2.59 -21.24
CA VAL A 163 -5.40 3.39 -20.02
C VAL A 163 -4.13 4.21 -19.76
N ALA A 164 -2.95 3.61 -19.95
CA ALA A 164 -1.68 4.31 -19.79
C ALA A 164 -1.51 5.47 -20.77
N VAL A 165 -1.88 5.31 -22.05
CA VAL A 165 -1.86 6.43 -23.02
C VAL A 165 -2.74 7.58 -22.54
N VAL A 166 -3.92 7.28 -21.99
CA VAL A 166 -4.82 8.31 -21.47
C VAL A 166 -4.18 9.03 -20.29
N VAL A 167 -3.67 8.29 -19.29
CA VAL A 167 -2.96 8.85 -18.11
C VAL A 167 -1.80 9.75 -18.54
N ILE A 168 -0.95 9.27 -19.45
CA ILE A 168 0.21 10.02 -19.97
C ILE A 168 -0.24 11.31 -20.65
N THR A 169 -1.31 11.26 -21.47
CA THR A 169 -1.71 12.39 -22.32
C THR A 169 -2.06 13.63 -21.51
N TYR A 170 -2.85 13.51 -20.43
CA TYR A 170 -3.23 14.67 -19.63
C TYR A 170 -2.30 14.88 -18.42
N GLY A 171 -1.73 13.81 -17.83
CA GLY A 171 -0.86 13.90 -16.66
C GLY A 171 0.47 14.61 -16.93
N LEU A 172 1.05 14.43 -18.13
CA LEU A 172 2.30 15.10 -18.51
C LEU A 172 2.19 16.61 -18.71
N LEU A 173 0.98 17.09 -18.98
CA LEU A 173 0.75 18.47 -19.35
C LEU A 173 0.59 19.38 -18.13
N GLY A 174 0.00 18.88 -17.05
CA GLY A 174 -0.49 19.71 -15.96
C GLY A 174 0.46 19.97 -14.78
N GLY A 175 1.47 19.13 -14.55
CA GLY A 175 2.33 19.19 -13.35
C GLY A 175 1.55 18.94 -12.05
N ILE A 176 2.21 19.10 -10.89
CA ILE A 176 1.61 18.74 -9.60
C ILE A 176 0.41 19.61 -9.25
N ALA A 177 0.40 20.86 -9.70
CA ALA A 177 -0.70 21.76 -9.45
C ALA A 177 -2.00 21.25 -10.11
N ALA A 178 -1.91 20.82 -11.37
CA ALA A 178 -3.04 20.19 -12.04
C ALA A 178 -3.43 18.88 -11.38
N ALA A 179 -2.45 18.05 -11.02
CA ALA A 179 -2.69 16.77 -10.33
C ALA A 179 -3.54 16.97 -9.08
N TYR A 180 -3.28 17.99 -8.27
CA TYR A 180 -4.04 18.21 -7.03
C TYR A 180 -5.47 18.70 -7.29
N TRP A 181 -5.68 19.54 -8.31
CA TRP A 181 -7.03 19.95 -8.72
C TRP A 181 -7.83 18.78 -9.28
N THR A 182 -7.19 17.90 -10.04
CA THR A 182 -7.80 16.67 -10.50
C THR A 182 -8.08 15.71 -9.34
N ASP A 183 -7.17 15.60 -8.37
CA ASP A 183 -7.34 14.77 -7.16
C ASP A 183 -8.54 15.22 -6.31
N LEU A 184 -8.84 16.52 -6.27
CA LEU A 184 -10.05 17.04 -5.61
C LEU A 184 -11.32 16.47 -6.25
N ILE A 185 -11.41 16.51 -7.58
CA ILE A 185 -12.56 15.99 -8.32
C ILE A 185 -12.60 14.45 -8.22
N GLN A 186 -11.47 13.82 -8.44
CA GLN A 186 -11.31 12.36 -8.41
C GLN A 186 -11.57 11.79 -7.02
N GLY A 187 -11.19 12.50 -5.95
CA GLY A 187 -11.52 12.10 -4.58
C GLY A 187 -13.03 12.03 -4.35
N ILE A 188 -13.80 12.98 -4.87
CA ILE A 188 -15.26 12.90 -4.80
C ILE A 188 -15.75 11.65 -5.55
N CYS A 189 -15.19 11.35 -6.72
CA CYS A 189 -15.49 10.11 -7.44
C CYS A 189 -15.16 8.85 -6.63
N ILE A 190 -14.04 8.83 -5.90
CA ILE A 190 -13.66 7.70 -5.03
C ILE A 190 -14.66 7.55 -3.86
N ILE A 191 -15.14 8.65 -3.28
CA ILE A 191 -16.16 8.57 -2.23
C ILE A 191 -17.46 7.99 -2.80
N VAL A 192 -17.90 8.47 -3.96
CA VAL A 192 -19.10 7.94 -4.65
C VAL A 192 -18.93 6.45 -4.96
N LEU A 193 -17.81 6.04 -5.54
CA LEU A 193 -17.45 4.63 -5.78
C LEU A 193 -17.66 3.76 -4.54
N SER A 194 -17.26 4.27 -3.38
CA SER A 194 -17.21 3.52 -2.12
C SER A 194 -18.58 3.18 -1.55
N VAL A 195 -19.62 3.91 -1.95
CA VAL A 195 -20.99 3.75 -1.42
C VAL A 195 -22.01 3.41 -2.49
N LEU A 196 -21.70 3.65 -3.77
CA LEU A 196 -22.66 3.54 -4.88
C LEU A 196 -23.30 2.15 -5.00
N LEU A 197 -22.54 1.07 -4.78
CA LEU A 197 -23.05 -0.31 -4.91
C LEU A 197 -23.92 -0.76 -3.73
N ILE A 198 -23.79 -0.12 -2.57
CA ILE A 198 -24.44 -0.57 -1.33
C ILE A 198 -25.97 -0.60 -1.45
N PRO A 199 -26.68 0.48 -1.83
CA PRO A 199 -28.15 0.45 -1.87
C PRO A 199 -28.70 -0.58 -2.87
N PHE A 200 -28.12 -0.68 -4.06
CA PHE A 200 -28.54 -1.67 -5.07
C PHE A 200 -28.21 -3.10 -4.64
N GLY A 201 -27.08 -3.27 -3.98
CA GLY A 201 -26.64 -4.53 -3.43
C GLY A 201 -27.52 -5.05 -2.30
N LEU A 202 -27.87 -4.18 -1.33
CA LEU A 202 -28.80 -4.52 -0.25
C LEU A 202 -30.19 -4.87 -0.80
N SER A 203 -30.69 -4.11 -1.79
CA SER A 203 -31.95 -4.43 -2.48
C SER A 203 -31.89 -5.82 -3.12
N ALA A 204 -30.81 -6.12 -3.84
CA ALA A 204 -30.65 -7.43 -4.49
C ALA A 204 -30.55 -8.60 -3.48
N VAL A 205 -30.01 -8.36 -2.28
CA VAL A 205 -30.02 -9.36 -1.19
C VAL A 205 -31.44 -9.63 -0.73
N VAL A 206 -32.24 -8.58 -0.49
CA VAL A 206 -33.66 -8.72 -0.10
C VAL A 206 -34.46 -9.41 -1.21
N ASP A 207 -34.27 -9.01 -2.46
CA ASP A 207 -34.98 -9.62 -3.60
C ASP A 207 -34.67 -11.12 -3.74
N LYS A 208 -33.45 -11.53 -3.39
CA LYS A 208 -32.99 -12.92 -3.55
C LYS A 208 -33.32 -13.80 -2.35
N PHE A 209 -33.23 -13.28 -1.13
CA PHE A 209 -33.30 -14.07 0.11
C PHE A 209 -34.39 -13.61 1.09
N GLY A 210 -34.93 -12.40 0.92
CA GLY A 210 -35.90 -11.80 1.81
C GLY A 210 -37.35 -12.14 1.49
N SER A 211 -38.22 -11.74 2.40
CA SER A 211 -39.68 -11.82 2.25
C SER A 211 -40.27 -10.52 1.66
N LYS A 212 -41.52 -10.55 1.18
CA LYS A 212 -42.18 -9.33 0.65
C LYS A 212 -42.37 -8.21 1.67
N SER A 213 -42.27 -8.51 2.97
CA SER A 213 -42.33 -7.51 4.05
C SER A 213 -40.97 -6.95 4.45
N ASP A 214 -39.87 -7.53 3.95
CA ASP A 214 -38.52 -7.15 4.32
C ASP A 214 -38.15 -5.81 3.64
N GLY A 215 -37.60 -4.89 4.42
CA GLY A 215 -37.07 -3.62 3.94
C GLY A 215 -35.58 -3.71 3.63
N LEU A 216 -35.00 -2.59 3.16
CA LEU A 216 -33.59 -2.53 2.77
C LEU A 216 -32.61 -2.89 3.90
N MET A 217 -32.95 -2.55 5.16
CA MET A 217 -32.09 -2.83 6.31
C MET A 217 -32.14 -4.31 6.74
N ASP A 218 -33.21 -5.05 6.39
CA ASP A 218 -33.29 -6.48 6.62
C ASP A 218 -32.26 -7.26 5.79
N ALA A 219 -31.71 -6.65 4.73
CA ALA A 219 -30.58 -7.18 4.00
C ALA A 219 -29.40 -7.57 4.90
N PHE A 220 -29.11 -6.78 5.94
CA PHE A 220 -28.02 -7.09 6.86
C PHE A 220 -28.31 -8.36 7.67
N ARG A 221 -29.54 -8.51 8.19
CA ARG A 221 -30.00 -9.74 8.84
C ARG A 221 -29.88 -10.95 7.90
N LEU A 222 -30.35 -10.80 6.66
CA LEU A 222 -30.24 -11.84 5.65
C LEU A 222 -28.77 -12.20 5.36
N MET A 223 -27.86 -11.23 5.29
CA MET A 223 -26.44 -11.52 5.12
C MET A 223 -25.86 -12.31 6.32
N HIS A 224 -26.26 -11.99 7.56
CA HIS A 224 -25.91 -12.77 8.74
C HIS A 224 -26.40 -14.21 8.66
N GLU A 225 -27.67 -14.40 8.28
CA GLU A 225 -28.26 -15.72 8.09
C GLU A 225 -27.56 -16.53 6.98
N GLN A 226 -27.21 -15.89 5.86
CA GLN A 226 -26.58 -16.56 4.72
C GLN A 226 -25.10 -16.89 4.94
N LEU A 227 -24.33 -16.01 5.59
CA LEU A 227 -22.88 -16.13 5.75
C LEU A 227 -22.44 -16.69 7.11
N GLY A 228 -23.28 -16.57 8.13
CA GLY A 228 -22.95 -16.85 9.52
C GLY A 228 -22.16 -15.73 10.21
N ASP A 229 -22.36 -15.58 11.52
CA ASP A 229 -21.80 -14.49 12.33
C ASP A 229 -20.26 -14.47 12.37
N GLU A 230 -19.61 -15.63 12.17
CA GLU A 230 -18.14 -15.73 12.07
C GLU A 230 -17.61 -14.77 11.00
N LYS A 231 -18.32 -14.61 9.87
CA LYS A 231 -17.91 -13.75 8.76
C LYS A 231 -18.02 -12.26 9.06
N PHE A 232 -18.68 -11.85 10.15
CA PHE A 232 -18.83 -10.45 10.54
C PHE A 232 -17.83 -10.00 11.60
N THR A 233 -17.09 -10.95 12.18
CA THR A 233 -16.02 -10.63 13.13
C THR A 233 -14.88 -9.85 12.44
N ILE A 234 -14.47 -8.74 13.07
CA ILE A 234 -13.42 -7.86 12.52
C ILE A 234 -12.01 -8.22 12.99
N ILE A 235 -11.86 -8.96 14.09
CA ILE A 235 -10.58 -9.41 14.66
C ILE A 235 -10.74 -10.88 15.04
N GLY A 236 -9.77 -11.71 14.64
CA GLY A 236 -9.69 -13.10 15.13
C GLY A 236 -10.82 -14.02 14.67
N GLY A 237 -11.55 -13.64 13.62
CA GLY A 237 -12.75 -14.33 13.15
C GLY A 237 -12.60 -15.80 12.81
N SER A 238 -11.38 -16.24 12.52
CA SER A 238 -11.04 -17.65 12.51
C SER A 238 -9.60 -17.80 12.94
N THR A 239 -9.25 -18.96 13.50
CA THR A 239 -7.84 -19.39 13.68
C THR A 239 -7.08 -19.50 12.34
N ALA A 240 -7.77 -19.32 11.20
CA ALA A 240 -7.24 -19.28 9.85
C ALA A 240 -7.07 -17.86 9.28
N SER A 241 -7.42 -16.81 10.04
CA SER A 241 -7.40 -15.43 9.54
C SER A 241 -6.01 -15.05 9.05
N GLU A 242 -5.93 -14.40 7.89
CA GLU A 242 -4.69 -13.84 7.37
C GLU A 242 -4.19 -12.64 8.19
N PHE A 243 -5.06 -12.06 9.05
CA PHE A 243 -4.80 -10.85 9.81
C PHE A 243 -5.10 -11.03 11.31
N PRO A 244 -4.40 -11.95 12.01
CA PRO A 244 -4.46 -11.99 13.46
C PRO A 244 -3.86 -10.72 14.07
N LEU A 245 -4.23 -10.40 15.32
CA LEU A 245 -3.87 -9.12 15.95
C LEU A 245 -2.36 -8.85 15.96
N TYR A 246 -1.53 -9.85 16.28
CA TYR A 246 -0.08 -9.69 16.29
C TYR A 246 0.48 -9.39 14.88
N ALA A 247 -0.11 -9.99 13.83
CA ALA A 247 0.30 -9.73 12.46
C ALA A 247 -0.12 -8.32 12.01
N ILE A 248 -1.31 -7.86 12.41
CA ILE A 248 -1.74 -6.48 12.17
C ILE A 248 -0.75 -5.50 12.81
N VAL A 249 -0.40 -5.71 14.09
CA VAL A 249 0.57 -4.85 14.81
C VAL A 249 1.92 -4.83 14.09
N ALA A 250 2.44 -5.99 13.67
CA ALA A 250 3.70 -6.05 12.94
C ALA A 250 3.63 -5.31 11.59
N ILE A 251 2.57 -5.55 10.80
CA ILE A 251 2.34 -4.88 9.51
C ILE A 251 2.27 -3.36 9.70
N VAL A 252 1.58 -2.87 10.74
CA VAL A 252 1.50 -1.44 11.08
C VAL A 252 2.89 -0.85 11.32
N ILE A 253 3.71 -1.48 12.17
CA ILE A 253 5.05 -0.99 12.53
C ILE A 253 5.94 -0.88 11.30
N ILE A 254 5.89 -1.86 10.41
CA ILE A 254 6.76 -1.93 9.23
C ILE A 254 6.34 -0.89 8.20
N ASN A 255 5.05 -0.80 7.94
CA ASN A 255 4.52 0.18 7.00
C ASN A 255 4.76 1.60 7.51
N MET A 256 4.69 1.84 8.82
CA MET A 256 5.08 3.12 9.44
C MET A 256 6.55 3.48 9.16
N ILE A 257 7.45 2.49 9.21
CA ILE A 257 8.88 2.72 8.93
C ILE A 257 9.11 3.00 7.44
N GLY A 258 8.46 2.24 6.56
CA GLY A 258 8.67 2.34 5.11
C GLY A 258 7.99 3.54 4.45
N ILE A 259 6.81 3.95 4.89
CA ILE A 259 5.99 4.92 4.17
C ILE A 259 6.60 6.32 4.13
N VAL A 260 7.24 6.74 5.24
CA VAL A 260 7.71 8.12 5.42
C VAL A 260 8.86 8.51 4.50
N LEU A 261 9.52 7.54 3.87
CA LEU A 261 10.60 7.75 2.91
C LEU A 261 10.16 7.49 1.47
N THR A 262 8.91 7.11 1.23
CA THR A 262 8.44 6.89 -0.14
C THR A 262 8.48 8.22 -0.90
N PRO A 263 9.03 8.28 -2.12
CA PRO A 263 9.34 9.59 -2.69
C PRO A 263 8.17 10.58 -2.87
N HIS A 264 6.92 10.13 -2.99
CA HIS A 264 5.74 10.97 -3.17
C HIS A 264 5.32 11.70 -1.88
N PHE A 265 5.77 11.21 -0.72
CA PHE A 265 5.51 11.85 0.57
C PHE A 265 6.20 13.22 0.69
N ILE A 266 7.25 13.52 -0.09
CA ILE A 266 7.82 14.88 -0.09
C ILE A 266 6.78 15.89 -0.58
N VAL A 267 5.92 15.48 -1.51
CA VAL A 267 4.89 16.33 -2.10
C VAL A 267 3.61 16.24 -1.27
N THR A 268 3.04 15.04 -1.19
CA THR A 268 1.71 14.76 -0.60
C THR A 268 1.73 14.67 0.93
N GLY A 269 2.90 14.42 1.52
CA GLY A 269 3.10 14.47 2.97
C GLY A 269 3.11 15.90 3.53
N GLY A 270 3.07 16.92 2.67
CA GLY A 270 2.90 18.31 3.08
C GLY A 270 4.02 19.25 2.64
N GLY A 271 4.99 18.82 1.82
CA GLY A 271 6.00 19.74 1.29
C GLY A 271 5.42 20.82 0.37
N THR A 272 4.28 20.56 -0.28
CA THR A 272 3.55 21.53 -1.09
C THR A 272 2.57 22.40 -0.29
N ALA A 273 2.48 22.21 1.03
CA ALA A 273 1.56 22.96 1.87
C ALA A 273 2.10 24.37 2.16
N LYS A 274 1.22 25.35 2.32
CA LYS A 274 1.62 26.72 2.68
C LYS A 274 2.25 26.81 4.07
N SER A 275 1.73 26.04 5.02
CA SER A 275 2.18 26.02 6.41
C SER A 275 2.26 24.60 6.96
N GLU A 276 2.98 24.43 8.08
CA GLU A 276 3.01 23.17 8.83
C GLU A 276 1.62 22.72 9.30
N TRP A 277 0.74 23.68 9.61
CA TRP A 277 -0.63 23.36 10.02
C TRP A 277 -1.48 22.85 8.85
N ASP A 278 -1.29 23.41 7.65
CA ASP A 278 -1.95 22.90 6.44
C ASP A 278 -1.44 21.51 6.06
N ALA A 279 -0.15 21.26 6.22
CA ALA A 279 0.45 19.94 6.02
C ALA A 279 -0.17 18.88 6.96
N ARG A 280 -0.22 19.16 8.27
CA ARG A 280 -0.78 18.23 9.26
C ARG A 280 -2.25 17.90 9.01
N VAL A 281 -3.08 18.94 8.90
CA VAL A 281 -4.53 18.75 8.71
C VAL A 281 -4.80 18.08 7.37
N GLY A 282 -4.10 18.49 6.31
CA GLY A 282 -4.21 17.89 4.98
C GLY A 282 -3.93 16.39 5.00
N LEU A 283 -2.72 16.01 5.40
CA LEU A 283 -2.25 14.63 5.36
C LEU A 283 -3.12 13.69 6.21
N VAL A 284 -3.45 14.10 7.44
CA VAL A 284 -4.22 13.28 8.37
C VAL A 284 -5.68 13.16 7.95
N THR A 285 -6.33 14.26 7.58
CA THR A 285 -7.75 14.23 7.19
C THR A 285 -7.95 13.40 5.93
N GLY A 286 -7.06 13.54 4.94
CA GLY A 286 -7.14 12.77 3.70
C GLY A 286 -7.03 11.27 3.93
N ASN A 287 -6.08 10.87 4.79
CA ASN A 287 -5.91 9.46 5.15
C ASN A 287 -7.07 8.90 5.97
N PHE A 288 -7.71 9.69 6.84
CA PHE A 288 -8.90 9.25 7.58
C PHE A 288 -10.12 9.10 6.68
N ILE A 289 -10.36 10.01 5.72
CA ILE A 289 -11.47 9.87 4.74
C ILE A 289 -11.41 8.51 4.04
N LYS A 290 -10.23 8.07 3.61
CA LYS A 290 -10.01 6.73 3.02
C LYS A 290 -10.47 5.58 3.93
N ARG A 291 -10.39 5.73 5.25
CA ARG A 291 -10.79 4.68 6.20
C ARG A 291 -12.30 4.53 6.29
N PHE A 292 -13.04 5.64 6.17
CA PHE A 292 -14.50 5.59 6.03
C PHE A 292 -14.89 4.89 4.72
N CYS A 293 -14.22 5.20 3.60
CA CYS A 293 -14.44 4.53 2.32
C CYS A 293 -14.20 3.01 2.41
N THR A 294 -13.17 2.59 3.16
CA THR A 294 -12.85 1.16 3.36
C THR A 294 -14.02 0.39 3.95
N ILE A 295 -14.79 0.98 4.88
CA ILE A 295 -15.96 0.30 5.47
C ILE A 295 -17.05 0.09 4.42
N GLY A 296 -17.29 1.06 3.54
CA GLY A 296 -18.18 0.90 2.39
C GLY A 296 -17.74 -0.22 1.44
N TRP A 297 -16.43 -0.36 1.21
CA TRP A 297 -15.88 -1.45 0.39
C TRP A 297 -16.08 -2.82 1.01
N VAL A 298 -15.94 -2.93 2.34
CA VAL A 298 -16.19 -4.19 3.07
C VAL A 298 -17.66 -4.57 3.01
N ILE A 299 -18.58 -3.63 3.23
CA ILE A 299 -20.03 -3.87 3.09
C ILE A 299 -20.35 -4.35 1.67
N THR A 300 -19.81 -3.67 0.66
CA THR A 300 -19.99 -4.06 -0.74
C THR A 300 -19.45 -5.48 -0.98
N ALA A 301 -18.27 -5.82 -0.46
CA ALA A 301 -17.69 -7.14 -0.61
C ALA A 301 -18.52 -8.24 0.08
N LEU A 302 -19.09 -7.98 1.26
CA LEU A 302 -19.99 -8.91 1.97
C LEU A 302 -21.29 -9.13 1.19
N ILE A 303 -21.86 -8.07 0.60
CA ILE A 303 -23.02 -8.19 -0.29
C ILE A 303 -22.70 -9.11 -1.47
N VAL A 304 -21.57 -8.87 -2.14
CA VAL A 304 -21.17 -9.68 -3.32
C VAL A 304 -20.89 -11.12 -2.91
N LEU A 305 -20.27 -11.35 -1.74
CA LEU A 305 -20.07 -12.68 -1.19
C LEU A 305 -21.41 -13.39 -0.89
N THR A 306 -22.39 -12.66 -0.37
CA THR A 306 -23.74 -13.19 -0.08
C THR A 306 -24.48 -13.57 -1.37
N LEU A 307 -24.42 -12.69 -2.39
CA LEU A 307 -25.14 -12.89 -3.64
C LEU A 307 -24.49 -13.92 -4.55
N TYR A 308 -23.16 -13.95 -4.60
CA TYR A 308 -22.38 -14.66 -5.64
C TYR A 308 -21.27 -15.55 -5.08
N GLY A 309 -21.21 -15.77 -3.76
CA GLY A 309 -20.18 -16.59 -3.11
C GLY A 309 -20.21 -18.08 -3.48
N SER A 310 -21.25 -18.56 -4.16
CA SER A 310 -21.33 -19.91 -4.72
C SER A 310 -20.80 -20.03 -6.16
N ASP A 311 -20.48 -18.92 -6.82
CA ASP A 311 -19.92 -18.91 -8.16
C ASP A 311 -18.45 -19.39 -8.14
N ALA A 312 -18.19 -20.55 -8.75
CA ALA A 312 -16.86 -21.16 -8.79
C ALA A 312 -15.82 -20.28 -9.51
N THR A 313 -16.22 -19.51 -10.52
CA THR A 313 -15.30 -18.62 -11.27
C THR A 313 -14.87 -17.43 -10.42
N LEU A 314 -15.77 -16.90 -9.59
CA LEU A 314 -15.48 -15.80 -8.69
C LEU A 314 -14.66 -16.26 -7.47
N MET A 315 -14.92 -17.47 -6.97
CA MET A 315 -14.13 -18.09 -5.91
C MET A 315 -12.69 -18.35 -6.36
N ALA A 316 -12.47 -18.68 -7.64
CA ALA A 316 -11.13 -18.87 -8.20
C ALA A 316 -10.33 -17.56 -8.33
N ASP A 317 -11.00 -16.42 -8.53
CA ASP A 317 -10.36 -15.11 -8.71
C ASP A 317 -11.21 -13.99 -8.09
N ALA A 318 -11.13 -13.89 -6.75
CA ALA A 318 -11.88 -12.90 -5.98
C ALA A 318 -11.54 -11.44 -6.33
N ASP A 319 -10.41 -11.20 -7.03
CA ASP A 319 -10.03 -9.87 -7.50
C ASP A 319 -11.04 -9.31 -8.54
N LYS A 320 -11.86 -10.17 -9.16
CA LYS A 320 -12.93 -9.78 -10.11
C LYS A 320 -14.25 -9.37 -9.43
N ALA A 321 -14.38 -9.55 -8.12
CA ALA A 321 -15.63 -9.34 -7.39
C ALA A 321 -16.24 -7.96 -7.62
N TRP A 322 -15.43 -6.91 -7.61
CA TRP A 322 -15.90 -5.54 -7.80
C TRP A 322 -16.45 -5.30 -9.23
N GLY A 323 -15.80 -5.85 -10.24
CA GLY A 323 -16.25 -5.75 -11.64
C GLY A 323 -17.53 -6.50 -11.89
N LEU A 324 -17.65 -7.71 -11.34
CA LEU A 324 -18.87 -8.50 -11.42
C LEU A 324 -20.04 -7.81 -10.73
N ALA A 325 -19.82 -7.27 -9.53
CA ALA A 325 -20.82 -6.51 -8.77
C ALA A 325 -21.34 -5.32 -9.57
N THR A 326 -20.41 -4.57 -10.17
CA THR A 326 -20.72 -3.44 -11.04
C THR A 326 -21.61 -3.85 -12.20
N LEU A 327 -21.25 -4.92 -12.91
CA LEU A 327 -22.05 -5.40 -14.04
C LEU A 327 -23.45 -5.84 -13.62
N LYS A 328 -23.53 -6.68 -12.58
CA LYS A 328 -24.78 -7.36 -12.19
C LYS A 328 -25.75 -6.44 -11.46
N LEU A 329 -25.25 -5.51 -10.65
CA LEU A 329 -26.07 -4.62 -9.82
C LEU A 329 -26.42 -3.31 -10.53
N LEU A 330 -25.49 -2.73 -11.30
CA LEU A 330 -25.70 -1.44 -11.95
C LEU A 330 -26.07 -1.56 -13.44
N GLY A 331 -25.63 -2.63 -14.11
CA GLY A 331 -25.89 -2.86 -15.53
C GLY A 331 -27.37 -2.87 -15.90
N PRO A 332 -28.25 -3.59 -15.16
CA PRO A 332 -29.68 -3.66 -15.47
C PRO A 332 -30.40 -2.31 -15.45
N LEU A 333 -29.86 -1.31 -14.72
CA LEU A 333 -30.48 0.00 -14.59
C LEU A 333 -30.39 0.86 -15.86
N ASN A 334 -29.44 0.59 -16.77
CA ASN A 334 -29.31 1.27 -18.07
C ASN A 334 -29.19 2.82 -18.00
N ILE A 335 -28.74 3.39 -16.87
CA ILE A 335 -28.66 4.85 -16.67
C ILE A 335 -27.23 5.40 -16.63
N GLY A 336 -26.22 4.60 -17.06
CA GLY A 336 -24.82 5.04 -17.12
C GLY A 336 -24.00 4.81 -15.84
N LEU A 337 -24.57 4.15 -14.82
CA LEU A 337 -23.88 3.91 -13.55
C LEU A 337 -22.69 2.94 -13.67
N VAL A 338 -22.69 2.04 -14.65
CA VAL A 338 -21.52 1.20 -14.93
C VAL A 338 -20.39 2.06 -15.47
N GLY A 339 -20.67 2.96 -16.41
CA GLY A 339 -19.71 3.95 -16.91
C GLY A 339 -19.17 4.85 -15.80
N LEU A 340 -20.04 5.33 -14.91
CA LEU A 340 -19.65 6.13 -13.74
C LEU A 340 -18.72 5.35 -12.81
N MET A 341 -19.03 4.08 -12.51
CA MET A 341 -18.19 3.23 -11.67
C MET A 341 -16.79 3.04 -12.28
N VAL A 342 -16.72 2.77 -13.58
CA VAL A 342 -15.43 2.66 -14.29
C VAL A 342 -14.68 3.99 -14.25
N ALA A 343 -15.36 5.12 -14.43
CA ALA A 343 -14.76 6.45 -14.33
C ALA A 343 -14.16 6.69 -12.93
N CYS A 344 -14.88 6.33 -11.86
CA CYS A 344 -14.38 6.49 -10.49
C CYS A 344 -13.20 5.55 -10.16
N LEU A 345 -13.15 4.34 -10.72
CA LEU A 345 -11.98 3.45 -10.56
C LEU A 345 -10.76 4.00 -11.28
N LEU A 346 -10.97 4.50 -12.51
CA LEU A 346 -9.92 5.14 -13.29
C LEU A 346 -9.42 6.40 -12.58
N ALA A 347 -10.31 7.20 -11.97
CA ALA A 347 -9.96 8.34 -11.13
C ALA A 347 -9.01 7.97 -9.97
N ALA A 348 -9.25 6.84 -9.30
CA ALA A 348 -8.36 6.33 -8.25
C ALA A 348 -6.97 5.93 -8.79
N LEU A 349 -6.91 5.27 -9.97
CA LEU A 349 -5.63 4.95 -10.61
C LEU A 349 -4.88 6.23 -11.00
N MET A 350 -5.59 7.18 -11.60
CA MET A 350 -5.04 8.39 -12.19
C MET A 350 -4.39 9.30 -11.17
N SER A 351 -5.10 9.67 -10.11
CA SER A 351 -4.58 10.50 -9.01
C SER A 351 -3.25 9.99 -8.45
N THR A 352 -3.15 8.67 -8.26
CA THR A 352 -1.95 8.02 -7.73
C THR A 352 -0.81 7.98 -8.76
N VAL A 353 -1.09 7.50 -9.97
CA VAL A 353 -0.05 7.33 -11.01
C VAL A 353 0.48 8.68 -11.50
N ASP A 354 -0.37 9.71 -11.59
CA ASP A 354 0.04 11.06 -11.96
C ASP A 354 1.03 11.64 -10.94
N CYS A 355 0.76 11.47 -9.65
CA CYS A 355 1.67 11.88 -8.58
C CYS A 355 3.03 11.17 -8.70
N PHE A 356 3.03 9.84 -8.85
CA PHE A 356 4.26 9.04 -8.95
C PHE A 356 5.09 9.42 -10.17
N MET A 357 4.43 9.65 -11.30
CA MET A 357 5.03 10.09 -12.53
C MET A 357 5.81 11.41 -12.35
N ILE A 358 5.17 12.41 -11.75
CA ILE A 358 5.75 13.75 -11.52
C ILE A 358 6.90 13.68 -10.51
N VAL A 359 6.76 12.90 -9.45
CA VAL A 359 7.78 12.73 -8.42
C VAL A 359 9.02 12.02 -8.95
N CYS A 360 8.85 10.96 -9.75
CA CYS A 360 9.95 10.29 -10.43
C CYS A 360 10.66 11.21 -11.42
N ALA A 361 9.89 12.00 -12.17
CA ALA A 361 10.43 13.00 -13.06
C ALA A 361 11.30 14.02 -12.30
N ALA A 362 10.84 14.49 -11.13
CA ALA A 362 11.61 15.37 -10.27
C ALA A 362 12.92 14.71 -9.80
N LEU A 363 12.86 13.44 -9.35
CA LEU A 363 14.04 12.68 -8.93
C LEU A 363 15.10 12.58 -10.04
N VAL A 364 14.69 12.23 -11.26
CA VAL A 364 15.65 12.11 -12.38
C VAL A 364 16.20 13.47 -12.77
N VAL A 365 15.36 14.49 -12.88
CA VAL A 365 15.80 15.84 -13.26
C VAL A 365 16.78 16.39 -12.22
N ARG A 366 16.41 16.38 -10.94
CA ARG A 366 17.16 17.01 -9.84
C ARG A 366 18.38 16.22 -9.40
N ASN A 367 18.30 14.89 -9.38
CA ASN A 367 19.33 14.06 -8.76
C ASN A 367 20.22 13.34 -9.78
N ILE A 368 19.83 13.27 -11.07
CA ILE A 368 20.62 12.64 -12.13
C ILE A 368 21.00 13.65 -13.22
N TYR A 369 20.03 14.32 -13.82
CA TYR A 369 20.24 15.15 -15.01
C TYR A 369 21.07 16.40 -14.72
N HIS A 370 20.62 17.24 -13.80
CA HIS A 370 21.37 18.44 -13.39
C HIS A 370 22.76 18.08 -12.83
N PRO A 371 22.92 17.14 -11.89
CA PRO A 371 24.22 16.95 -11.26
C PRO A 371 25.29 16.27 -12.15
N TYR A 372 24.89 15.53 -13.20
CA TYR A 372 25.80 14.67 -13.97
C TYR A 372 25.71 14.78 -15.49
N ILE A 373 24.56 15.15 -16.05
CA ILE A 373 24.35 15.14 -17.51
C ILE A 373 24.44 16.56 -18.08
N LYS A 374 23.68 17.51 -17.52
CA LYS A 374 23.65 18.90 -17.95
C LYS A 374 23.40 19.85 -16.77
N PRO A 375 24.47 20.30 -16.07
CA PRO A 375 24.37 21.19 -14.90
C PRO A 375 23.67 22.53 -15.15
N ASP A 376 23.85 23.10 -16.34
CA ASP A 376 23.28 24.40 -16.69
C ASP A 376 22.00 24.25 -17.55
N ALA A 377 21.28 23.13 -17.38
CA ALA A 377 20.05 22.91 -18.13
C ALA A 377 19.00 23.97 -17.80
N THR A 378 18.36 24.50 -18.84
CA THR A 378 17.29 25.49 -18.68
C THR A 378 16.05 24.87 -18.05
N GLU A 379 15.17 25.71 -17.50
CA GLU A 379 13.85 25.30 -17.01
C GLU A 379 13.05 24.54 -18.08
N ALA A 380 13.06 25.04 -19.33
CA ALA A 380 12.35 24.41 -20.44
C ALA A 380 12.92 23.04 -20.83
N GLU A 381 14.23 22.82 -20.71
CA GLU A 381 14.85 21.51 -20.93
C GLU A 381 14.50 20.54 -19.79
N SER A 382 14.56 21.02 -18.55
CA SER A 382 14.21 20.26 -17.35
C SER A 382 12.76 19.77 -17.41
N LEU A 383 11.82 20.65 -17.79
CA LEU A 383 10.41 20.30 -17.94
C LEU A 383 10.14 19.37 -19.13
N ARG A 384 10.93 19.44 -20.20
CA ARG A 384 10.82 18.48 -21.33
C ARG A 384 11.28 17.09 -20.89
N LEU A 385 12.42 17.00 -20.21
CA LEU A 385 12.92 15.74 -19.67
C LEU A 385 11.97 15.15 -18.63
N ALA A 386 11.43 15.99 -17.73
CA ALA A 386 10.47 15.58 -16.73
C ALA A 386 9.28 14.83 -17.36
N ARG A 387 8.78 15.33 -18.50
CA ARG A 387 7.66 14.69 -19.21
C ARG A 387 8.04 13.34 -19.82
N ILE A 388 9.23 13.25 -20.41
CA ILE A 388 9.74 11.99 -20.98
C ILE A 388 9.91 10.94 -19.89
N VAL A 389 10.56 11.29 -18.79
CA VAL A 389 10.76 10.40 -17.63
C VAL A 389 9.42 9.93 -17.08
N GLY A 390 8.47 10.86 -16.96
CA GLY A 390 7.12 10.53 -16.52
C GLY A 390 6.47 9.45 -17.39
N ALA A 391 6.48 9.63 -18.71
CA ALA A 391 5.95 8.64 -19.66
C ALA A 391 6.61 7.27 -19.50
N LEU A 392 7.93 7.25 -19.32
CA LEU A 392 8.71 6.01 -19.14
C LEU A 392 8.33 5.27 -17.84
N VAL A 393 8.04 6.00 -16.76
CA VAL A 393 7.59 5.40 -15.49
C VAL A 393 6.23 4.73 -15.64
N VAL A 394 5.29 5.38 -16.33
CA VAL A 394 3.97 4.78 -16.60
C VAL A 394 4.09 3.58 -17.54
N ALA A 395 4.88 3.69 -18.60
CA ALA A 395 5.15 2.57 -19.51
C ALA A 395 5.82 1.39 -18.79
N GLY A 396 6.79 1.66 -17.90
CA GLY A 396 7.41 0.65 -17.05
C GLY A 396 6.42 -0.02 -16.09
N SER A 397 5.47 0.74 -15.55
CA SER A 397 4.39 0.20 -14.71
C SER A 397 3.49 -0.77 -15.47
N VAL A 398 3.12 -0.45 -16.71
CA VAL A 398 2.34 -1.36 -17.57
C VAL A 398 3.14 -2.60 -17.91
N ALA A 399 4.42 -2.45 -18.30
CA ALA A 399 5.28 -3.57 -18.63
C ALA A 399 5.43 -4.54 -17.44
N LEU A 400 5.61 -4.01 -16.22
CA LEU A 400 5.66 -4.83 -15.00
C LEU A 400 4.32 -5.47 -14.66
N SER A 401 3.20 -4.77 -14.87
CA SER A 401 1.86 -5.34 -14.65
C SER A 401 1.61 -6.54 -15.57
N LEU A 402 2.07 -6.48 -16.82
CA LEU A 402 1.94 -7.57 -17.77
C LEU A 402 2.85 -8.76 -17.46
N THR A 403 3.94 -8.59 -16.70
CA THR A 403 4.82 -9.69 -16.27
C THR A 403 4.37 -10.31 -14.94
N ILE A 404 3.89 -9.50 -14.00
CA ILE A 404 3.38 -9.93 -12.69
C ILE A 404 1.90 -9.54 -12.59
N TYR A 405 1.03 -10.32 -13.23
CA TYR A 405 -0.41 -10.07 -13.26
C TYR A 405 -1.13 -10.65 -12.02
N ASP A 406 -0.58 -10.36 -10.83
CA ASP A 406 -1.12 -10.75 -9.52
C ASP A 406 -1.06 -9.55 -8.57
N ILE A 407 -2.22 -9.13 -8.06
CA ILE A 407 -2.32 -7.91 -7.23
C ILE A 407 -1.59 -8.10 -5.90
N PHE A 408 -1.71 -9.28 -5.29
CA PHE A 408 -1.16 -9.55 -3.96
C PHE A 408 0.37 -9.68 -3.99
N ALA A 409 0.93 -10.33 -5.02
CA ALA A 409 2.37 -10.43 -5.23
C ALA A 409 3.00 -9.05 -5.43
N ASN A 410 2.33 -8.17 -6.21
CA ASN A 410 2.77 -6.78 -6.36
C ASN A 410 2.69 -6.03 -5.02
N LEU A 411 1.62 -6.19 -4.23
CA LEU A 411 1.49 -5.59 -2.91
C LEU A 411 2.65 -5.99 -1.98
N GLN A 412 3.04 -7.26 -1.96
CA GLN A 412 4.15 -7.72 -1.13
C GLN A 412 5.49 -7.08 -1.51
N LEU A 413 5.73 -6.82 -2.81
CA LEU A 413 6.93 -6.10 -3.25
C LEU A 413 6.95 -4.66 -2.71
N THR A 414 5.78 -4.02 -2.59
CA THR A 414 5.69 -2.65 -2.04
C THR A 414 6.08 -2.57 -0.56
N TRP A 415 5.99 -3.67 0.20
CA TRP A 415 6.41 -3.69 1.61
C TRP A 415 7.93 -3.83 1.77
N ILE A 416 8.58 -4.61 0.90
CA ILE A 416 10.00 -4.96 1.06
C ILE A 416 10.91 -3.90 0.43
N VAL A 417 10.53 -3.38 -0.74
CA VAL A 417 11.38 -2.45 -1.52
C VAL A 417 11.77 -1.19 -0.71
N PRO A 418 10.85 -0.49 0.00
CA PRO A 418 11.21 0.67 0.82
C PRO A 418 12.26 0.41 1.91
N MET A 419 12.41 -0.84 2.34
CA MET A 419 13.36 -1.21 3.38
C MET A 419 14.82 -0.98 2.97
N LEU A 420 15.12 -0.88 1.66
CA LEU A 420 16.44 -0.52 1.14
C LEU A 420 16.95 0.83 1.69
N PHE A 421 16.04 1.77 1.96
CA PHE A 421 16.38 3.12 2.44
C PHE A 421 15.78 3.45 3.81
N ALA A 422 14.96 2.59 4.40
CA ALA A 422 14.36 2.75 5.73
C ALA A 422 15.37 3.15 6.81
N ALA A 423 16.36 2.30 7.05
CA ALA A 423 17.38 2.55 8.07
C ALA A 423 18.21 3.80 7.76
N VAL A 424 18.56 4.00 6.48
CA VAL A 424 19.32 5.18 6.05
C VAL A 424 18.53 6.44 6.39
N PHE A 425 17.26 6.52 5.99
CA PHE A 425 16.41 7.68 6.27
C PHE A 425 16.23 7.92 7.78
N TRP A 426 15.74 6.93 8.54
CA TRP A 426 15.39 7.11 9.95
C TRP A 426 16.60 7.42 10.83
N VAL A 427 17.70 6.68 10.65
CA VAL A 427 18.92 6.93 11.42
C VAL A 427 19.53 8.28 11.01
N GLY A 428 19.48 8.62 9.72
CA GLY A 428 19.90 9.93 9.21
C GLY A 428 19.09 11.10 9.78
N MET A 429 17.77 10.95 9.90
CA MET A 429 16.87 11.99 10.41
C MET A 429 17.14 12.38 11.87
N TYR A 430 17.68 11.48 12.69
CA TYR A 430 17.78 11.72 14.14
C TYR A 430 19.16 11.53 14.75
N TRP A 431 20.14 10.96 14.04
CA TRP A 431 21.46 10.71 14.60
C TRP A 431 22.58 11.35 13.77
N ARG A 432 23.30 12.31 14.35
CA ARG A 432 24.37 13.04 13.66
C ARG A 432 25.53 12.14 13.24
N ARG A 433 25.80 11.07 14.00
CA ARG A 433 26.91 10.13 13.73
C ARG A 433 26.61 9.16 12.58
N ALA A 434 25.37 9.11 12.06
CA ALA A 434 25.05 8.35 10.86
C ALA A 434 25.85 8.91 9.66
N THR A 435 26.61 8.05 8.99
CA THR A 435 27.59 8.49 7.99
C THR A 435 27.19 8.11 6.57
N THR A 436 27.79 8.77 5.58
CA THR A 436 27.71 8.39 4.16
C THR A 436 28.22 6.97 3.91
N GLY A 437 29.31 6.58 4.58
CA GLY A 437 29.87 5.22 4.45
C GLY A 437 28.92 4.16 5.01
N GLY A 438 28.34 4.42 6.19
CA GLY A 438 27.32 3.57 6.80
C GLY A 438 26.08 3.45 5.93
N ALA A 439 25.64 4.54 5.30
CA ALA A 439 24.51 4.54 4.36
C ALA A 439 24.78 3.62 3.15
N TRP A 440 25.94 3.70 2.51
CA TRP A 440 26.30 2.83 1.38
C TRP A 440 26.44 1.35 1.77
N ILE A 441 27.06 1.07 2.93
CA ILE A 441 27.18 -0.30 3.44
C ILE A 441 25.79 -0.88 3.68
N THR A 442 24.90 -0.11 4.32
CA THR A 442 23.53 -0.53 4.61
C THR A 442 22.73 -0.76 3.32
N PHE A 443 22.74 0.20 2.40
CA PHE A 443 22.05 0.08 1.11
C PHE A 443 22.54 -1.16 0.34
N THR A 444 23.86 -1.35 0.26
CA THR A 444 24.46 -2.50 -0.44
C THR A 444 24.12 -3.82 0.24
N PHE A 445 24.17 -3.85 1.58
CA PHE A 445 23.74 -5.00 2.36
C PHE A 445 22.28 -5.35 2.06
N CYS A 446 21.37 -4.38 2.15
CA CYS A 446 19.95 -4.62 1.89
C CYS A 446 19.69 -5.08 0.45
N LEU A 447 20.35 -4.46 -0.53
CA LEU A 447 20.25 -4.84 -1.93
C LEU A 447 20.72 -6.28 -2.16
N LEU A 448 21.90 -6.62 -1.63
CA LEU A 448 22.45 -7.97 -1.79
C LEU A 448 21.61 -9.00 -1.04
N PHE A 449 21.29 -8.75 0.22
CA PHE A 449 20.67 -9.71 1.13
C PHE A 449 19.20 -9.96 0.81
N PHE A 450 18.41 -8.93 0.47
CA PHE A 450 16.96 -9.10 0.23
C PHE A 450 16.59 -9.28 -1.25
N PHE A 451 17.47 -8.91 -2.19
CA PHE A 451 17.15 -8.95 -3.62
C PHE A 451 18.11 -9.82 -4.43
N VAL A 452 19.42 -9.61 -4.34
CA VAL A 452 20.38 -10.29 -5.24
C VAL A 452 20.64 -11.74 -4.82
N LEU A 453 21.11 -11.97 -3.59
CA LEU A 453 21.48 -13.31 -3.11
C LEU A 453 20.28 -14.28 -3.08
N PRO A 454 19.06 -13.89 -2.65
CA PRO A 454 17.87 -14.73 -2.73
C PRO A 454 17.55 -15.26 -4.13
N ILE A 455 17.97 -14.55 -5.18
CA ILE A 455 17.76 -14.93 -6.58
C ILE A 455 18.99 -15.66 -7.15
N ALA A 456 20.20 -15.17 -6.83
CA ALA A 456 21.44 -15.68 -7.40
C ALA A 456 21.84 -17.04 -6.83
N VAL A 457 21.70 -17.25 -5.52
CA VAL A 457 22.14 -18.48 -4.84
C VAL A 457 21.42 -19.73 -5.39
N PRO A 458 20.08 -19.75 -5.53
CA PRO A 458 19.38 -20.88 -6.16
C PRO A 458 19.79 -21.15 -7.61
N LYS A 459 20.14 -20.10 -8.38
CA LYS A 459 20.58 -20.25 -9.77
C LYS A 459 21.99 -20.81 -9.88
N LEU A 460 22.88 -20.44 -8.97
CA LEU A 460 24.27 -20.92 -8.92
C LEU A 460 24.37 -22.34 -8.33
N SER A 461 23.45 -22.72 -7.44
CA SER A 461 23.38 -24.06 -6.87
C SER A 461 21.95 -24.63 -6.97
N PRO A 462 21.57 -25.14 -8.15
CA PRO A 462 20.21 -25.68 -8.37
C PRO A 462 19.86 -26.83 -7.41
N GLY A 463 20.85 -27.57 -6.90
CA GLY A 463 20.63 -28.65 -5.93
C GLY A 463 19.96 -28.19 -4.62
N LEU A 464 20.02 -26.89 -4.28
CA LEU A 464 19.33 -26.32 -3.13
C LEU A 464 17.81 -26.48 -3.22
N THR A 465 17.23 -26.43 -4.42
CA THR A 465 15.76 -26.50 -4.57
C THR A 465 15.21 -27.88 -4.21
N ASN A 466 16.03 -28.92 -4.25
CA ASN A 466 15.60 -30.30 -4.01
C ASN A 466 16.18 -30.87 -2.71
N SER A 467 16.96 -30.08 -1.97
CA SER A 467 17.62 -30.54 -0.75
C SER A 467 16.64 -30.52 0.43
N PRO A 468 16.47 -31.64 1.17
CA PRO A 468 15.58 -31.72 2.33
C PRO A 468 15.83 -30.66 3.41
N ALA A 469 17.08 -30.22 3.56
CA ALA A 469 17.44 -29.16 4.50
C ALA A 469 16.82 -27.80 4.15
N TYR A 470 16.59 -27.54 2.86
CA TYR A 470 16.10 -26.26 2.35
C TYR A 470 14.63 -26.33 1.89
N THR A 471 14.04 -27.51 1.78
CA THR A 471 12.63 -27.70 1.41
C THR A 471 11.73 -27.94 2.62
N ARG A 472 12.12 -27.45 3.80
CA ARG A 472 11.29 -27.51 5.01
C ARG A 472 10.07 -26.59 4.90
N THR A 473 8.96 -27.06 5.46
CA THR A 473 7.71 -26.29 5.59
C THR A 473 7.26 -26.23 7.04
N SER A 474 6.38 -25.30 7.37
CA SER A 474 5.59 -25.43 8.59
C SER A 474 4.69 -26.66 8.54
N HIS A 475 4.28 -27.16 9.70
CA HIS A 475 3.38 -28.30 9.80
C HIS A 475 2.11 -28.05 9.01
N VAL A 476 1.64 -29.05 8.27
CA VAL A 476 0.35 -29.01 7.61
C VAL A 476 -0.70 -29.34 8.68
N ILE A 477 -1.56 -28.39 8.99
CA ILE A 477 -2.61 -28.55 9.99
C ILE A 477 -3.92 -28.82 9.24
N LYS A 478 -4.54 -29.97 9.46
CA LYS A 478 -5.91 -30.24 9.04
C LYS A 478 -6.81 -30.09 10.26
N SER A 479 -7.59 -29.02 10.31
CA SER A 479 -8.59 -28.81 11.35
C SER A 479 -9.95 -29.30 10.84
N ALA A 480 -10.56 -30.25 11.55
CA ALA A 480 -11.92 -30.70 11.33
C ALA A 480 -12.78 -30.13 12.48
N ILE A 481 -13.55 -29.09 12.19
CA ILE A 481 -14.41 -28.41 13.17
C ILE A 481 -15.86 -28.60 12.74
N THR A 482 -16.68 -29.12 13.64
CA THR A 482 -18.12 -29.21 13.46
C THR A 482 -18.75 -27.84 13.74
N ARG A 483 -19.41 -27.29 12.72
CA ARG A 483 -20.22 -26.08 12.83
C ARG A 483 -21.58 -26.30 12.17
N THR A 484 -22.50 -25.41 12.43
CA THR A 484 -23.80 -25.41 11.76
C THR A 484 -23.64 -24.97 10.30
N ALA A 485 -24.25 -25.71 9.38
CA ALA A 485 -24.25 -25.39 7.95
C ALA A 485 -25.05 -24.11 7.69
N THR A 486 -24.46 -23.19 6.94
CA THR A 486 -25.12 -21.96 6.48
C THR A 486 -25.86 -22.23 5.17
N PRO A 487 -26.85 -21.40 4.82
CA PRO A 487 -27.46 -21.43 3.49
C PRO A 487 -26.45 -21.31 2.34
N LEU A 488 -25.36 -20.54 2.52
CA LEU A 488 -24.29 -20.46 1.52
C LEU A 488 -23.60 -21.82 1.34
N ASP A 489 -23.37 -22.58 2.41
CA ASP A 489 -22.77 -23.92 2.33
C ASP A 489 -23.67 -24.89 1.53
N VAL A 490 -24.99 -24.84 1.76
CA VAL A 490 -25.96 -25.60 0.97
C VAL A 490 -25.91 -25.21 -0.51
N SER A 491 -25.86 -23.91 -0.80
CA SER A 491 -25.78 -23.41 -2.18
C SER A 491 -24.48 -23.81 -2.89
N ARG A 492 -23.42 -24.13 -2.13
CA ARG A 492 -22.15 -24.67 -2.63
C ARG A 492 -22.15 -26.20 -2.76
N GLY A 493 -23.25 -26.87 -2.39
CA GLY A 493 -23.37 -28.32 -2.34
C GLY A 493 -22.51 -28.95 -1.23
N GLN A 494 -22.12 -28.17 -0.22
CA GLN A 494 -21.30 -28.63 0.90
C GLN A 494 -22.13 -29.20 2.06
N ALA A 495 -23.44 -28.92 2.07
CA ALA A 495 -24.43 -29.40 3.03
C ALA A 495 -25.76 -29.67 2.31
N SER A 496 -26.60 -30.54 2.86
CA SER A 496 -27.93 -30.86 2.34
C SER A 496 -28.99 -29.87 2.82
N ALA A 497 -28.88 -29.38 4.05
CA ALA A 497 -29.79 -28.39 4.64
C ALA A 497 -29.07 -27.40 5.55
N ALA A 498 -29.55 -26.15 5.58
CA ALA A 498 -29.06 -25.16 6.52
C ALA A 498 -29.47 -25.55 7.94
N GLY A 499 -28.61 -25.33 8.94
CA GLY A 499 -28.87 -25.74 10.32
C GLY A 499 -28.34 -27.13 10.70
N GLU A 500 -27.95 -27.96 9.72
CA GLU A 500 -27.39 -29.29 10.02
C GLU A 500 -25.92 -29.19 10.51
N PRO A 501 -25.47 -30.09 11.39
CA PRO A 501 -24.07 -30.13 11.79
C PRO A 501 -23.22 -30.59 10.61
N MET A 502 -22.29 -29.73 10.19
CA MET A 502 -21.34 -29.99 9.12
C MET A 502 -19.92 -29.96 9.68
N THR A 503 -19.11 -30.95 9.32
CA THR A 503 -17.67 -30.93 9.62
C THR A 503 -16.93 -30.16 8.54
N GLU A 504 -16.52 -28.94 8.87
CA GLU A 504 -15.66 -28.16 7.99
C GLU A 504 -14.21 -28.59 8.18
N THR A 505 -13.57 -29.06 7.10
CA THR A 505 -12.14 -29.37 7.11
C THR A 505 -11.37 -28.22 6.49
N LYS A 506 -10.57 -27.51 7.29
CA LYS A 506 -9.64 -26.47 6.80
C LYS A 506 -8.22 -27.02 6.81
N ARG A 507 -7.50 -26.86 5.69
CA ARG A 507 -6.06 -27.12 5.60
C ARG A 507 -5.31 -25.81 5.77
N ARG A 508 -4.36 -25.78 6.71
CA ARG A 508 -3.48 -24.64 6.99
C ARG A 508 -2.04 -25.10 7.13
N GLY A 509 -1.11 -24.15 7.22
CA GLY A 509 0.31 -24.47 7.32
C GLY A 509 0.86 -25.03 6.01
N GLY A 510 1.90 -25.86 6.08
CA GLY A 510 2.67 -26.24 4.88
C GLY A 510 3.34 -25.03 4.21
N VAL A 511 3.62 -23.99 4.99
CA VAL A 511 4.20 -22.75 4.49
C VAL A 511 5.67 -22.98 4.26
N PRO A 512 6.21 -22.67 3.08
CA PRO A 512 7.65 -22.74 2.84
C PRO A 512 8.41 -21.86 3.84
N LEU A 513 9.36 -22.46 4.57
CA LEU A 513 10.15 -21.71 5.55
C LEU A 513 11.24 -20.87 4.87
N PHE A 514 11.87 -21.43 3.84
CA PHE A 514 13.06 -20.83 3.22
C PHE A 514 12.83 -20.36 1.79
N TRP A 515 11.62 -20.44 1.25
CA TRP A 515 11.32 -20.09 -0.13
C TRP A 515 10.15 -19.11 -0.21
N THR A 516 10.22 -18.10 -1.07
CA THR A 516 9.10 -17.17 -1.27
C THR A 516 8.02 -17.72 -2.19
N GLY A 517 8.35 -18.71 -3.01
CA GLY A 517 7.42 -19.38 -3.91
C GLY A 517 6.70 -20.52 -3.20
N SER A 518 6.72 -21.70 -3.80
CA SER A 518 6.09 -22.90 -3.24
C SER A 518 7.14 -23.96 -2.91
N VAL A 519 6.86 -24.78 -1.91
CA VAL A 519 7.53 -26.06 -1.71
C VAL A 519 6.46 -27.14 -1.95
N LYS A 520 6.68 -28.00 -2.94
CA LYS A 520 5.69 -28.99 -3.37
C LYS A 520 6.28 -30.40 -3.44
N PRO A 521 5.47 -31.44 -3.18
CA PRO A 521 5.86 -32.83 -3.42
C PRO A 521 6.28 -33.10 -4.87
N VAL A 522 7.28 -33.96 -5.03
CA VAL A 522 7.60 -34.62 -6.30
C VAL A 522 6.72 -35.87 -6.40
N GLY A 523 5.69 -35.81 -7.24
CA GLY A 523 4.70 -36.88 -7.36
C GLY A 523 3.60 -36.77 -6.32
N ASP A 524 3.17 -37.91 -5.77
CA ASP A 524 2.04 -37.98 -4.84
C ASP A 524 2.37 -37.39 -3.46
N GLU A 525 1.44 -36.60 -2.92
CA GLU A 525 1.56 -36.03 -1.58
C GLU A 525 1.48 -37.14 -0.51
N LYS A 526 2.55 -37.29 0.27
CA LYS A 526 2.58 -38.16 1.46
C LYS A 526 2.77 -37.32 2.71
N LEU A 527 1.90 -37.54 3.69
CA LEU A 527 1.86 -36.81 4.95
C LEU A 527 1.98 -37.78 6.13
N LYS A 528 2.87 -37.48 7.07
CA LYS A 528 3.05 -38.21 8.32
C LYS A 528 2.43 -37.42 9.46
N GLU A 529 1.51 -38.04 10.21
CA GLU A 529 0.89 -37.44 11.40
C GLU A 529 1.94 -37.31 12.52
N ILE A 530 2.01 -36.11 13.11
CA ILE A 530 2.95 -35.76 14.19
C ILE A 530 2.21 -35.62 15.52
N GLU A 531 1.12 -34.85 15.52
CA GLU A 531 0.35 -34.50 16.71
C GLU A 531 -1.13 -34.45 16.34
N ARG A 532 -1.98 -34.83 17.30
CA ARG A 532 -3.43 -34.65 17.22
C ARG A 532 -3.90 -33.93 18.47
N ARG A 533 -4.59 -32.81 18.29
CA ARG A 533 -5.07 -31.94 19.36
C ARG A 533 -6.59 -31.81 19.30
N LYS A 534 -7.26 -32.00 20.43
CA LYS A 534 -8.69 -31.67 20.54
C LYS A 534 -8.85 -30.16 20.70
N VAL A 535 -9.73 -29.57 19.89
CA VAL A 535 -10.08 -28.15 19.95
C VAL A 535 -11.59 -28.01 20.19
N PRO A 536 -12.09 -26.86 20.70
CA PRO A 536 -13.52 -26.64 20.82
C PRO A 536 -14.22 -26.87 19.47
N GLY A 537 -15.19 -27.78 19.45
CA GLY A 537 -15.93 -28.13 18.24
C GLY A 537 -15.24 -29.13 17.30
N GLY A 538 -14.07 -29.71 17.64
CA GLY A 538 -13.46 -30.73 16.77
C GLY A 538 -12.03 -31.13 17.11
N GLU A 539 -11.23 -31.42 16.09
CA GLU A 539 -9.83 -31.81 16.22
C GLU A 539 -8.94 -31.14 15.18
N GLU A 540 -7.68 -30.90 15.56
CA GLU A 540 -6.62 -30.47 14.66
C GLU A 540 -5.55 -31.56 14.60
N VAL A 541 -5.24 -32.00 13.40
CA VAL A 541 -4.19 -32.99 13.14
C VAL A 541 -3.04 -32.31 12.41
N PHE A 542 -1.85 -32.45 12.97
CA PHE A 542 -0.61 -31.85 12.50
C PHE A 542 0.17 -32.89 11.70
N TYR A 543 0.58 -32.52 10.49
CA TYR A 543 1.30 -33.38 9.57
C TYR A 543 2.63 -32.76 9.13
N GLU A 544 3.61 -33.62 8.83
CA GLU A 544 4.82 -33.29 8.08
C GLU A 544 4.78 -33.99 6.72
N TYR A 545 5.44 -33.42 5.72
CA TYR A 545 5.61 -34.11 4.44
C TYR A 545 6.60 -35.26 4.59
N ASP A 546 6.20 -36.45 4.13
CA ASP A 546 7.00 -37.68 4.09
C ASP A 546 7.25 -38.09 2.63
N CYS A 547 7.67 -37.11 1.83
CA CYS A 547 7.95 -37.26 0.40
C CYS A 547 9.05 -36.29 -0.01
N GLU A 548 9.65 -36.52 -1.19
CA GLU A 548 10.58 -35.57 -1.77
C GLU A 548 9.86 -34.26 -2.11
N LEU A 549 10.48 -33.14 -1.77
CA LEU A 549 9.93 -31.80 -1.96
C LEU A 549 10.84 -30.98 -2.88
N VAL A 550 10.23 -30.09 -3.65
CA VAL A 550 10.93 -29.11 -4.50
C VAL A 550 10.47 -27.70 -4.16
N GLY A 551 11.44 -26.85 -3.80
CA GLY A 551 11.26 -25.43 -3.55
C GLY A 551 11.33 -24.59 -4.83
N SER A 552 10.59 -23.48 -4.85
CA SER A 552 10.57 -22.53 -5.96
C SER A 552 10.58 -21.08 -5.48
N GLY A 553 10.97 -20.15 -6.35
CA GLY A 553 11.04 -18.73 -6.05
C GLY A 553 12.38 -18.30 -5.46
N ARG A 554 12.36 -17.31 -4.57
CA ARG A 554 13.57 -16.73 -3.97
C ARG A 554 13.87 -17.40 -2.64
N LEU A 555 15.14 -17.54 -2.32
CA LEU A 555 15.61 -18.09 -1.04
C LEU A 555 15.52 -17.04 0.07
N GLN A 556 14.83 -17.34 1.17
CA GLN A 556 14.67 -16.48 2.34
C GLN A 556 15.87 -16.65 3.28
N LEU A 557 16.94 -15.89 3.03
CA LEU A 557 18.20 -15.98 3.77
C LEU A 557 18.05 -15.61 5.26
N ASP A 558 17.18 -14.67 5.56
CA ASP A 558 16.81 -14.29 6.93
C ASP A 558 16.19 -15.45 7.70
N MET A 559 15.26 -16.18 7.09
CA MET A 559 14.65 -17.34 7.71
C MET A 559 15.64 -18.48 7.97
N LEU A 560 16.59 -18.68 7.05
CA LEU A 560 17.70 -19.62 7.28
C LEU A 560 18.56 -19.21 8.47
N ILE A 561 18.81 -17.92 8.65
CA ILE A 561 19.56 -17.40 9.81
C ILE A 561 18.77 -17.63 11.09
N ILE A 562 17.47 -17.29 11.10
CA ILE A 562 16.59 -17.46 12.27
C ILE A 562 16.52 -18.94 12.69
N ASP A 563 16.32 -19.85 11.73
CA ASP A 563 16.30 -21.30 11.98
C ASP A 563 17.62 -21.79 12.56
N LYS A 564 18.76 -21.30 12.01
CA LYS A 564 20.09 -21.71 12.46
C LYS A 564 20.45 -21.22 13.86
N PHE A 565 19.86 -20.12 14.33
CA PHE A 565 19.97 -19.69 15.73
C PHE A 565 19.24 -20.62 16.69
N GLY A 566 18.29 -21.44 16.21
CA GLY A 566 17.60 -22.47 17.00
C GLY A 566 16.72 -21.93 18.14
N LEU A 567 16.44 -20.62 18.17
CA LEU A 567 15.66 -19.98 19.23
C LEU A 567 14.15 -20.16 19.08
N LEU A 568 13.68 -20.48 17.86
CA LEU A 568 12.27 -20.60 17.52
C LEU A 568 12.03 -21.87 16.70
N ASP A 569 11.01 -22.63 17.05
CA ASP A 569 10.54 -23.73 16.21
C ASP A 569 9.64 -23.19 15.09
N LEU A 570 10.26 -22.87 13.96
CA LEU A 570 9.56 -22.35 12.79
C LEU A 570 8.55 -23.33 12.19
N ALA A 571 8.72 -24.64 12.40
CA ALA A 571 7.82 -25.64 11.83
C ALA A 571 6.44 -25.60 12.51
N SER A 572 6.40 -25.28 13.81
CA SER A 572 5.18 -25.14 14.59
C SER A 572 4.38 -23.86 14.33
N MET A 573 4.98 -22.87 13.67
CA MET A 573 4.38 -21.54 13.49
C MET A 573 3.37 -21.48 12.34
N ASP A 574 2.34 -20.66 12.51
CA ASP A 574 1.39 -20.38 11.44
C ASP A 574 1.96 -19.43 10.36
N LYS A 575 1.22 -19.32 9.26
CA LYS A 575 1.59 -18.49 8.11
C LYS A 575 1.81 -17.02 8.46
N ALA A 576 0.99 -16.47 9.36
CA ALA A 576 1.05 -15.06 9.73
C ALA A 576 2.26 -14.77 10.63
N ALA A 577 2.59 -15.69 11.55
CA ALA A 577 3.76 -15.62 12.41
C ALA A 577 5.07 -15.71 11.61
N ILE A 578 5.16 -16.69 10.70
CA ILE A 578 6.30 -16.83 9.78
C ILE A 578 6.48 -15.53 8.97
N LYS A 579 5.41 -15.04 8.33
CA LYS A 579 5.47 -13.77 7.58
C LYS A 579 5.90 -12.60 8.47
N THR A 580 5.44 -12.55 9.72
CA THR A 580 5.79 -11.50 10.69
C THR A 580 7.28 -11.53 11.05
N LEU A 581 7.87 -12.72 11.23
CA LEU A 581 9.30 -12.87 11.52
C LEU A 581 10.18 -12.36 10.38
N TYR A 582 9.89 -12.78 9.15
CA TYR A 582 10.57 -12.33 7.93
C TYR A 582 10.63 -10.80 7.88
N LEU A 583 9.45 -10.22 8.03
CA LEU A 583 9.20 -8.80 8.01
C LEU A 583 9.91 -8.04 9.16
N SER A 584 9.97 -8.63 10.35
CA SER A 584 10.66 -8.05 11.51
C SER A 584 12.18 -8.05 11.32
N PHE A 585 12.75 -9.14 10.79
CA PHE A 585 14.17 -9.22 10.48
C PHE A 585 14.57 -8.20 9.42
N ALA A 586 13.79 -8.11 8.35
CA ALA A 586 13.96 -7.12 7.28
C ALA A 586 13.89 -5.68 7.78
N THR A 587 13.32 -5.46 8.96
CA THR A 587 13.19 -4.15 9.60
C THR A 587 14.32 -3.85 10.56
N VAL A 588 14.65 -4.76 11.47
CA VAL A 588 15.62 -4.49 12.54
C VAL A 588 17.06 -4.53 12.02
N VAL A 589 17.39 -5.51 11.16
CA VAL A 589 18.78 -5.74 10.75
C VAL A 589 19.37 -4.58 9.96
N PRO A 590 18.68 -3.95 9.00
CA PRO A 590 19.20 -2.76 8.34
C PRO A 590 19.55 -1.61 9.30
N PHE A 591 18.79 -1.42 10.38
CA PHE A 591 19.10 -0.39 11.38
C PHE A 591 20.36 -0.73 12.17
N LEU A 592 20.53 -2.00 12.56
CA LEU A 592 21.75 -2.46 13.22
C LEU A 592 22.98 -2.29 12.31
N VAL A 593 22.86 -2.69 11.04
CA VAL A 593 23.93 -2.49 10.04
C VAL A 593 24.25 -1.01 9.88
N MET A 594 23.24 -0.14 9.78
CA MET A 594 23.43 1.31 9.66
C MET A 594 24.14 1.89 10.88
N ILE A 595 23.76 1.48 12.09
CA ILE A 595 24.38 1.95 13.33
C ILE A 595 25.83 1.49 13.41
N LEU A 596 26.09 0.19 13.29
CA LEU A 596 27.43 -0.39 13.41
C LEU A 596 28.37 0.13 12.31
N ALA A 597 27.92 0.16 11.05
CA ALA A 597 28.70 0.67 9.94
C ALA A 597 29.01 2.17 10.11
N SER A 598 28.08 2.95 10.65
CA SER A 598 28.31 4.37 10.94
C SER A 598 29.36 4.58 12.03
N LEU A 599 29.44 3.72 13.05
CA LEU A 599 30.44 3.83 14.12
C LEU A 599 31.88 3.64 13.62
N VAL A 600 32.08 2.81 12.60
CA VAL A 600 33.42 2.47 12.06
C VAL A 600 33.81 3.30 10.83
N THR A 601 32.91 4.11 10.28
CA THR A 601 33.16 4.94 9.10
C THR A 601 33.34 6.42 9.44
N LYS A 602 33.95 7.16 8.50
CA LYS A 602 34.27 8.59 8.66
C LYS A 602 32.99 9.43 8.88
N PRO A 603 32.93 10.26 9.94
CA PRO A 603 31.84 11.20 10.14
C PRO A 603 31.69 12.22 8.99
N ASN A 604 30.45 12.66 8.75
CA ASN A 604 30.13 13.79 7.87
C ASN A 604 30.59 15.13 8.46
N SER A 605 30.63 16.18 7.62
CA SER A 605 31.08 17.50 8.07
C SER A 605 30.13 18.08 9.12
N LYS A 606 30.70 18.69 10.16
CA LYS A 606 29.91 19.33 11.22
C LYS A 606 29.02 20.43 10.64
N GLU A 607 29.57 21.24 9.72
CA GLU A 607 28.87 22.36 9.08
C GLU A 607 27.63 21.91 8.30
N ALA A 608 27.74 20.87 7.46
CA ALA A 608 26.58 20.37 6.71
C ALA A 608 25.50 19.83 7.64
N LEU A 609 25.89 19.09 8.69
CA LEU A 609 24.96 18.58 9.69
C LEU A 609 24.29 19.70 10.49
N ASP A 610 25.05 20.70 10.92
CA ASP A 610 24.54 21.89 11.62
C ASP A 610 23.47 22.59 10.78
N ARG A 611 23.75 22.84 9.49
CA ARG A 611 22.80 23.45 8.56
C ARG A 611 21.56 22.58 8.35
N LEU A 612 21.72 21.26 8.16
CA LEU A 612 20.59 20.36 7.97
C LEU A 612 19.68 20.30 9.19
N TYR A 613 20.23 20.03 10.37
CA TYR A 613 19.41 19.81 11.57
C TYR A 613 18.77 21.11 12.05
N VAL A 614 19.46 22.25 11.96
CA VAL A 614 18.81 23.53 12.29
C VAL A 614 17.70 23.87 11.29
N LYS A 615 17.87 23.55 9.99
CA LYS A 615 16.80 23.68 8.99
C LYS A 615 15.58 22.83 9.34
N MET A 616 15.79 21.56 9.71
CA MET A 616 14.72 20.63 10.09
C MET A 616 14.01 21.03 11.40
N LYS A 617 14.65 21.84 12.25
CA LYS A 617 14.05 22.37 13.48
C LYS A 617 13.37 23.73 13.28
N THR A 618 13.75 24.48 12.25
CA THR A 618 13.24 25.82 12.00
C THR A 618 11.80 25.75 11.47
N PRO A 619 10.81 26.29 12.22
CA PRO A 619 9.43 26.34 11.77
C PRO A 619 9.31 27.09 10.45
N VAL A 620 8.35 26.67 9.63
CA VAL A 620 8.08 27.30 8.34
C VAL A 620 7.13 28.49 8.51
N ASP A 621 7.57 29.65 8.02
CA ASP A 621 6.69 30.81 7.86
C ASP A 621 5.91 30.70 6.52
N PRO A 622 4.58 30.89 6.51
CA PRO A 622 3.81 30.96 5.26
C PRO A 622 4.24 32.11 4.34
N ASP A 623 4.80 33.20 4.89
CA ASP A 623 5.39 34.28 4.10
C ASP A 623 6.82 33.91 3.65
N PRO A 624 7.11 33.87 2.34
CA PRO A 624 8.44 33.49 1.84
C PRO A 624 9.60 34.37 2.30
N ALA A 625 9.35 35.67 2.53
CA ALA A 625 10.37 36.59 3.03
C ALA A 625 10.68 36.32 4.51
N GLY A 626 9.63 36.18 5.33
CA GLY A 626 9.73 35.75 6.73
C GLY A 626 10.44 34.39 6.88
N ASP A 627 10.11 33.40 6.05
CA ASP A 627 10.73 32.06 6.12
C ASP A 627 12.23 32.13 5.83
N ARG A 628 12.62 32.93 4.82
CA ARG A 628 14.03 33.13 4.47
C ARG A 628 14.81 33.80 5.59
N ALA A 629 14.26 34.87 6.18
CA ALA A 629 14.89 35.55 7.30
C ALA A 629 15.03 34.64 8.54
N ALA A 630 13.99 33.84 8.83
CA ALA A 630 14.04 32.86 9.92
C ALA A 630 15.11 31.79 9.70
N MET A 631 15.26 31.34 8.45
CA MET A 631 16.28 30.37 8.04
C MET A 631 17.69 30.94 8.12
N GLU A 632 17.92 32.16 7.66
CA GLU A 632 19.21 32.84 7.77
C GLU A 632 19.64 33.00 9.23
N LYS A 633 18.71 33.41 10.11
CA LYS A 633 18.94 33.45 11.56
C LYS A 633 19.33 32.09 12.12
N SER A 634 18.64 31.03 11.71
CA SER A 634 18.94 29.66 12.15
C SER A 634 20.29 29.16 11.63
N TYR A 635 20.68 29.49 10.40
CA TYR A 635 22.01 29.12 9.90
C TYR A 635 23.15 29.87 10.61
N ALA A 636 22.90 31.10 11.05
CA ALA A 636 23.86 31.85 11.88
C ALA A 636 23.97 31.29 13.32
N GLN A 637 22.94 30.60 13.81
CA GLN A 637 22.87 30.02 15.17
C GLN A 637 22.42 28.55 15.13
N PRO A 638 23.31 27.59 14.78
CA PRO A 638 22.95 26.18 14.63
C PRO A 638 22.38 25.52 15.90
N ASP A 639 22.70 26.05 17.07
CA ASP A 639 22.30 25.59 18.41
C ASP A 639 21.00 26.22 18.91
N ARG A 640 20.36 27.11 18.11
CA ARG A 640 19.13 27.86 18.45
C ARG A 640 17.99 27.03 19.06
N PHE A 641 17.95 25.72 18.79
CA PHE A 641 16.89 24.80 19.24
C PHE A 641 17.39 23.65 20.11
N ASP A 642 18.62 23.70 20.60
CA ASP A 642 19.22 22.59 21.35
C ASP A 642 18.63 22.42 22.76
N GLU A 643 18.07 23.49 23.34
CA GLU A 643 17.30 23.43 24.59
C GLU A 643 16.06 22.52 24.50
N ARG A 644 15.54 22.34 23.29
CA ARG A 644 14.36 21.49 23.02
C ARG A 644 14.73 20.04 22.72
N LYS A 645 16.01 19.68 22.72
CA LYS A 645 16.44 18.27 22.56
C LYS A 645 15.89 17.41 23.70
N LEU A 646 15.46 16.21 23.34
CA LEU A 646 15.05 15.19 24.31
C LEU A 646 16.27 14.67 25.08
N PHE A 647 17.42 14.57 24.42
CA PHE A 647 18.70 14.11 24.99
C PHE A 647 19.78 15.21 24.85
N PRO A 648 19.82 16.20 25.76
CA PRO A 648 20.81 17.28 25.73
C PRO A 648 22.25 16.75 25.75
N GLY A 649 23.17 17.41 25.04
CA GLY A 649 24.58 17.02 24.95
C GLY A 649 24.87 15.76 24.11
N SER A 650 23.84 15.06 23.64
CA SER A 650 24.00 13.89 22.77
C SER A 650 24.08 14.26 21.28
N SER A 651 24.52 13.31 20.46
CA SER A 651 24.46 13.40 19.00
C SER A 651 23.07 13.05 18.42
N LEU A 652 22.06 12.87 19.27
CA LEU A 652 20.69 12.61 18.87
C LEU A 652 19.91 13.93 18.76
N GLU A 653 19.10 14.03 17.70
CA GLU A 653 18.40 15.24 17.28
C GLU A 653 16.89 15.18 17.55
N PHE A 654 16.44 14.20 18.34
CA PHE A 654 15.07 14.10 18.82
C PHE A 654 14.66 15.35 19.60
N GLN A 655 13.56 15.96 19.19
CA GLN A 655 12.97 17.13 19.85
C GLN A 655 11.88 16.70 20.84
N ARG A 656 11.76 17.41 21.96
CA ARG A 656 10.64 17.24 22.89
C ARG A 656 9.32 17.57 22.19
N PRO A 657 8.33 16.66 22.19
CA PRO A 657 7.03 16.93 21.60
C PRO A 657 6.43 18.22 22.13
N THR A 658 5.86 19.04 21.24
CA THR A 658 5.01 20.17 21.67
C THR A 658 3.68 19.66 22.21
N ALA A 659 2.93 20.51 22.92
CA ALA A 659 1.54 20.23 23.26
C ALA A 659 0.69 19.93 22.01
N GLN A 660 0.96 20.63 20.89
CA GLN A 660 0.28 20.39 19.61
C GLN A 660 0.61 19.02 19.00
N ASP A 661 1.85 18.56 19.15
CA ASP A 661 2.26 17.20 18.73
C ASP A 661 1.51 16.15 19.55
N PHE A 662 1.54 16.29 20.88
CA PHE A 662 0.91 15.33 21.79
C PHE A 662 -0.60 15.27 21.61
N TRP A 663 -1.29 16.40 21.71
CA TRP A 663 -2.76 16.43 21.63
C TRP A 663 -3.27 16.07 20.25
N GLY A 664 -2.59 16.50 19.18
CA GLY A 664 -2.99 16.11 17.84
C GLY A 664 -2.75 14.62 17.55
N PHE A 665 -1.65 14.05 18.02
CA PHE A 665 -1.41 12.60 17.95
C PHE A 665 -2.47 11.81 18.74
N ALA A 666 -2.77 12.22 19.98
CA ALA A 666 -3.80 11.60 20.81
C ALA A 666 -5.19 11.71 20.16
N PHE A 667 -5.53 12.86 19.58
CA PHE A 667 -6.77 13.07 18.85
C PHE A 667 -6.87 12.17 17.60
N CYS A 668 -5.78 12.02 16.85
CA CYS A 668 -5.73 11.07 15.73
C CYS A 668 -5.97 9.63 16.21
N PHE A 669 -5.36 9.22 17.32
CA PHE A 669 -5.61 7.91 17.91
C PHE A 669 -7.07 7.71 18.33
N ALA A 670 -7.71 8.73 18.92
CA ALA A 670 -9.14 8.69 19.24
C ALA A 670 -9.99 8.45 17.98
N ILE A 671 -9.68 9.13 16.87
CA ILE A 671 -10.35 8.89 15.58
C ILE A 671 -10.15 7.46 15.10
N CYS A 672 -8.94 6.88 15.25
CA CYS A 672 -8.71 5.48 14.90
C CYS A 672 -9.67 4.54 15.65
N PHE A 673 -9.82 4.72 16.95
CA PHE A 673 -10.75 3.90 17.74
C PHE A 673 -12.21 4.17 17.40
N SER A 674 -12.59 5.40 17.08
CA SER A 674 -13.94 5.72 16.60
C SER A 674 -14.27 5.01 15.28
N ILE A 675 -13.32 4.93 14.34
CA ILE A 675 -13.50 4.21 13.07
C ILE A 675 -13.63 2.71 13.30
N ILE A 676 -12.83 2.14 14.22
CA ILE A 676 -12.97 0.72 14.61
C ILE A 676 -14.32 0.49 15.29
N GLY A 677 -14.73 1.37 16.20
CA GLY A 677 -16.04 1.32 16.86
C GLY A 677 -17.17 1.35 15.84
N MET A 678 -17.08 2.19 14.82
CA MET A 678 -18.04 2.21 13.71
C MET A 678 -18.02 0.92 12.89
N ALA A 679 -16.85 0.32 12.62
CA ALA A 679 -16.78 -0.98 11.96
C ALA A 679 -17.42 -2.10 12.80
N ILE A 680 -17.25 -2.08 14.14
CA ILE A 680 -17.92 -3.01 15.06
C ILE A 680 -19.44 -2.78 15.06
N LEU A 681 -19.89 -1.53 15.07
CA LEU A 681 -21.31 -1.21 14.98
C LEU A 681 -21.90 -1.73 13.67
N VAL A 682 -21.22 -1.52 12.54
CA VAL A 682 -21.61 -2.06 11.24
C VAL A 682 -21.66 -3.58 11.23
N SER A 683 -20.72 -4.26 11.91
CA SER A 683 -20.72 -5.73 12.00
C SER A 683 -21.88 -6.33 12.79
N GLY A 684 -22.54 -5.52 13.64
CA GLY A 684 -23.69 -5.95 14.44
C GLY A 684 -25.04 -5.50 13.89
N ILE A 685 -25.08 -4.88 12.70
CA ILE A 685 -26.35 -4.50 12.09
C ILE A 685 -27.05 -5.78 11.62
N GLY A 686 -28.28 -6.02 12.09
CA GLY A 686 -29.11 -7.14 11.66
C GLY A 686 -28.84 -8.48 12.36
N THR A 687 -27.96 -8.51 13.37
CA THR A 687 -27.78 -9.67 14.26
C THR A 687 -28.97 -9.91 15.19
#